data_AF-A0A9D8FA70-F1
#
_entry.id   AF-A0A9D8FA70-F1
#
_cell.length_a   1.000
_cell.length_b   1.000
_cell.length_c   1.000
_cell.angle_alpha   90.00
_cell.angle_beta   90.00
_cell.angle_gamma   90.00
#
_symmetry.space_group_name_H-M   'P 1'
#
loop_
_entity.id
_entity.type
_entity.pdbx_description
1 polymer ?
#
loop_
_entity_poly.entity_id
_entity_poly.type
_entity_poly.pdbx_seq_one_letter_code
_entity_poly.pdbx_strand_id
1 'polypeptide(L)'
;MADKKMHKYIFNSIIQFLFLSTLTFLAMFTTCIADDNLNVSNGHLQTVTLQLKWKHQFQFAGYYAALEKGYYSEAGLDVKIIEIQSGEESINKVIDGKADFGIAMSDLILHRANGKPVVALASIFQHSPLIILTPKASGIENIHVLKGKRLGLEAHSTELIAYLENEGLSLEEIKLHPHDYSISNLISGEVDAISAYSTDEPFLLFNKGIEYNIFTPRSGGIDFYGDTLFTSEAQIKENPERVSAFLNASLKGWQYALENSEEIIDLILSKYTQRHSREHLLFEAQHSKTLIMADVVQLGYMNPGRWNNIAETYAKLGQIDKNFSLKGFVYVSESGADYGWLKRRLLSVIGIAIAILAVILMWNRRLSKEITERKQAEEALRKSEALHQEAQRVAKIGHWELDSPSGKPLWSEEVFHIFGLDPKKSEPSFSAHVNIIHDEDWDLLDHSIQELSTNGTPFDIEFRILRPGGGIRWMHARGSANKNEDGSVARMFGTAQDITDRKQIEETLQESEAKYRRVSDNSPAVLYQFMMTPDGAFSFPYVSDVVEATIGISAEEIMKDSSKFLGMVHPEDQKMFQESIMKSVESLESFPLIFRCMKDGGEIWVETRGTPAPLADGGMLWDGFLLNITKRKQAEEEREKLQEEVLKARKLESLGTLAGGIAHDLNNLLFAVMGNISLAQDDLKPETGTSENLKEAEQACIKAKELSARLITFSKGGDPVKKMMSIKSLLKNTVISALSGSDIKPEISISDDIRQANIDEGQIKQVVRNIVANAKEAMDDNGQLTVSCENVDIAEEGYMTLSKGEYIKISFKDHGCGISKENLKKIFDPYFSTKDMGADKGQGLGLTICYSIIKKHGGLINVESKLETGSTFSIYLPAFLVKEPELQKSEEKPVAQKPVKKPAIGTGKILLMDDEEAIRTLLGRVINRLGHDVESCIEGRETVEIYTNAMESKEPFDMVILDLTSKIGMGGQETMRRLLEIDPDVKGIIITGYSDDPVVANFRAYGFSGFVIKPTTMDELSEVINEVLSKDQ
;
A
#
# COMPACT_ATOMS: atom_id res chain seq x y z
N MET A 1 -29.74 25.58 75.62
CA MET A 1 -28.37 26.00 75.24
C MET A 1 -27.46 24.86 74.79
N ALA A 2 -27.73 23.60 75.18
CA ALA A 2 -26.93 22.43 74.74
C ALA A 2 -27.15 22.05 73.26
N ASP A 3 -28.37 22.17 72.73
CA ASP A 3 -28.71 21.82 71.34
C ASP A 3 -28.03 22.70 70.28
N LYS A 4 -27.93 24.01 70.55
CA LYS A 4 -27.21 24.94 69.65
C LYS A 4 -25.70 24.70 69.63
N LYS A 5 -25.12 24.17 70.71
CA LYS A 5 -23.70 23.77 70.71
C LYS A 5 -23.47 22.47 69.93
N MET A 6 -24.40 21.53 70.01
CA MET A 6 -24.32 20.24 69.31
C MET A 6 -24.58 20.37 67.80
N HIS A 7 -25.59 21.14 67.38
CA HIS A 7 -25.79 21.46 65.96
C HIS A 7 -24.62 22.25 65.38
N LYS A 8 -24.04 23.19 66.13
CA LYS A 8 -22.84 23.90 65.70
C LYS A 8 -21.62 22.98 65.61
N TYR A 9 -21.54 21.94 66.45
CA TYR A 9 -20.46 20.94 66.40
C TYR A 9 -20.62 20.00 65.20
N ILE A 10 -21.83 19.48 64.96
CA ILE A 10 -22.14 18.58 63.83
C ILE A 10 -22.03 19.35 62.51
N PHE A 11 -22.55 20.57 62.44
CA PHE A 11 -22.43 21.42 61.26
C PHE A 11 -20.98 21.83 61.00
N ASN A 12 -20.19 22.17 62.04
CA ASN A 12 -18.76 22.42 61.86
C ASN A 12 -17.96 21.16 61.51
N SER A 13 -18.35 19.97 61.98
CA SER A 13 -17.69 18.72 61.61
C SER A 13 -18.06 18.26 60.20
N ILE A 14 -19.31 18.46 59.76
CA ILE A 14 -19.73 18.20 58.37
C ILE A 14 -19.09 19.21 57.43
N ILE A 15 -19.02 20.49 57.81
CA ILE A 15 -18.29 21.49 57.05
C ILE A 15 -16.80 21.18 57.06
N GLN A 16 -16.18 20.82 58.18
CA GLN A 16 -14.77 20.40 58.18
C GLN A 16 -14.56 19.16 57.31
N PHE A 17 -15.48 18.20 57.31
CA PHE A 17 -15.37 17.00 56.49
C PHE A 17 -15.57 17.31 55.00
N LEU A 18 -16.55 18.13 54.65
CA LEU A 18 -16.78 18.62 53.28
C LEU A 18 -15.65 19.54 52.81
N PHE A 19 -15.08 20.35 53.70
CA PHE A 19 -13.96 21.24 53.40
C PHE A 19 -12.66 20.47 53.28
N LEU A 20 -12.44 19.42 54.09
CA LEU A 20 -11.28 18.55 53.99
C LEU A 20 -11.41 17.60 52.78
N SER A 21 -12.61 17.11 52.47
CA SER A 21 -12.88 16.30 51.28
C SER A 21 -12.82 17.12 50.01
N THR A 22 -13.32 18.36 50.01
CA THR A 22 -13.09 19.29 48.89
C THR A 22 -11.65 19.77 48.85
N LEU A 23 -10.91 19.95 49.96
CA LEU A 23 -9.48 20.23 49.88
C LEU A 23 -8.69 19.02 49.38
N THR A 24 -9.07 17.79 49.70
CA THR A 24 -8.41 16.58 49.14
C THR A 24 -8.83 16.35 47.70
N PHE A 25 -10.07 16.63 47.33
CA PHE A 25 -10.55 16.55 45.95
C PHE A 25 -9.96 17.66 45.10
N LEU A 26 -9.81 18.87 45.64
CA LEU A 26 -9.16 20.02 45.00
C LEU A 26 -7.64 19.84 45.01
N ALA A 27 -7.02 19.26 46.04
CA ALA A 27 -5.61 18.88 46.02
C ALA A 27 -5.33 17.74 45.05
N MET A 28 -6.26 16.78 44.90
CA MET A 28 -6.23 15.75 43.85
C MET A 28 -6.48 16.36 42.47
N PHE A 29 -7.36 17.36 42.33
CA PHE A 29 -7.58 18.05 41.05
C PHE A 29 -6.45 18.99 40.70
N THR A 30 -5.81 19.64 41.67
CA THR A 30 -4.61 20.44 41.45
C THR A 30 -3.35 19.59 41.37
N THR A 31 -3.39 18.28 41.66
CA THR A 31 -2.32 17.35 41.29
C THR A 31 -2.63 16.61 39.98
N CYS A 32 -3.90 16.42 39.63
CA CYS A 32 -4.35 15.87 38.34
C CYS A 32 -4.33 16.90 37.19
N ILE A 33 -4.49 18.19 37.47
CA ILE A 33 -4.29 19.27 36.48
C ILE A 33 -2.85 19.82 36.54
N ALA A 34 -2.10 19.51 37.61
CA ALA A 34 -0.67 19.84 37.64
C ALA A 34 0.22 18.81 36.96
N ASP A 35 -0.10 17.50 36.91
CA ASP A 35 0.84 16.54 36.29
C ASP A 35 0.71 16.39 34.76
N ASP A 36 -0.45 16.65 34.15
CA ASP A 36 -0.59 16.61 32.67
C ASP A 36 -0.35 17.98 31.99
N ASN A 37 -0.13 19.04 32.78
CA ASN A 37 0.28 20.37 32.29
C ASN A 37 1.58 20.89 32.94
N LEU A 38 2.31 20.07 33.72
CA LEU A 38 3.69 20.37 34.14
C LEU A 38 4.66 19.35 33.57
N ASN A 39 4.74 19.31 32.25
CA ASN A 39 6.04 19.39 31.58
C ASN A 39 6.03 20.40 30.42
N VAL A 40 5.18 21.43 30.48
CA VAL A 40 5.68 22.76 30.12
C VAL A 40 6.55 23.19 31.29
N SER A 41 7.77 22.64 31.32
CA SER A 41 8.81 23.22 32.13
C SER A 41 8.92 24.68 31.70
N ASN A 42 8.85 25.57 32.68
CA ASN A 42 9.22 26.95 32.49
C ASN A 42 10.59 27.01 31.78
N GLY A 43 10.56 27.41 30.51
CA GLY A 43 11.48 28.42 29.99
C GLY A 43 12.67 27.98 29.15
N HIS A 44 12.99 26.69 29.02
CA HIS A 44 14.12 26.30 28.16
C HIS A 44 13.89 24.96 27.44
N LEU A 45 13.76 25.04 26.11
CA LEU A 45 13.91 23.89 25.22
C LEU A 45 15.24 23.20 25.51
N GLN A 46 15.26 21.86 25.49
CA GLN A 46 16.50 21.12 25.64
C GLN A 46 17.32 21.26 24.35
N THR A 47 18.47 21.92 24.41
CA THR A 47 19.35 22.01 23.25
C THR A 47 19.91 20.63 22.92
N VAL A 48 19.72 20.21 21.67
CA VAL A 48 20.16 18.92 21.13
C VAL A 48 20.95 19.17 19.86
N THR A 49 22.03 18.43 19.65
CA THR A 49 22.88 18.59 18.48
C THR A 49 22.81 17.37 17.56
N LEU A 50 22.45 17.60 16.29
CA LEU A 50 22.52 16.61 15.22
C LEU A 50 23.75 16.88 14.34
N GLN A 51 24.68 15.93 14.30
CA GLN A 51 25.85 15.97 13.43
C GLN A 51 25.55 15.30 12.08
N LEU A 52 25.56 16.07 11.01
CA LEU A 52 25.48 15.54 9.65
C LEU A 52 26.81 14.87 9.27
N LYS A 53 26.73 13.82 8.44
CA LYS A 53 27.91 13.20 7.81
C LYS A 53 28.45 13.99 6.64
N TRP A 54 27.69 14.95 6.14
CA TRP A 54 28.03 15.74 4.96
C TRP A 54 27.51 17.18 5.08
N LYS A 55 27.70 17.97 4.03
CA LYS A 55 27.22 19.36 3.93
C LYS A 55 25.72 19.41 3.68
N HIS A 56 25.10 20.55 3.96
CA HIS A 56 23.67 20.75 3.74
C HIS A 56 23.23 20.43 2.31
N GLN A 57 22.18 19.60 2.16
CA GLN A 57 21.58 19.16 0.88
C GLN A 57 20.26 18.41 1.11
N PHE A 58 19.55 17.97 0.05
CA PHE A 58 18.24 17.34 0.19
C PHE A 58 18.28 15.98 0.92
N GLN A 59 19.41 15.28 0.91
CA GLN A 59 19.63 14.05 1.68
C GLN A 59 19.33 14.19 3.18
N PHE A 60 19.30 15.41 3.72
CA PHE A 60 18.97 15.70 5.12
C PHE A 60 17.63 16.43 5.31
N ALA A 61 16.80 16.51 4.26
CA ALA A 61 15.57 17.29 4.18
C ALA A 61 14.61 17.04 5.35
N GLY A 62 14.47 15.79 5.80
CA GLY A 62 13.59 15.47 6.93
C GLY A 62 13.97 16.16 8.24
N TYR A 63 15.26 16.37 8.49
CA TYR A 63 15.73 17.07 9.69
C TYR A 63 15.47 18.57 9.61
N TYR A 64 15.58 19.16 8.42
CA TYR A 64 15.20 20.56 8.19
C TYR A 64 13.70 20.75 8.33
N ALA A 65 12.90 19.86 7.76
CA ALA A 65 11.46 19.88 7.92
C ALA A 65 11.06 19.74 9.41
N ALA A 66 11.68 18.83 10.17
CA ALA A 66 11.41 18.69 11.60
C ALA A 66 11.73 19.95 12.41
N LEU A 67 12.80 20.67 12.05
CA LEU A 67 13.18 21.92 12.69
C LEU A 67 12.24 23.06 12.31
N GLU A 68 12.01 23.27 11.02
CA GLU A 68 11.28 24.45 10.51
C GLU A 68 9.76 24.33 10.64
N LYS A 69 9.22 23.10 10.69
CA LYS A 69 7.80 22.85 10.96
C LYS A 69 7.48 22.81 12.45
N GLY A 70 8.49 22.95 13.31
CA GLY A 70 8.30 23.00 14.75
C GLY A 70 8.14 21.63 15.42
N TYR A 71 8.30 20.52 14.70
CA TYR A 71 8.17 19.17 15.28
C TYR A 71 9.18 18.91 16.41
N TYR A 72 10.39 19.48 16.32
CA TYR A 72 11.33 19.42 17.44
C TYR A 72 10.90 20.29 18.63
N SER A 73 10.42 21.51 18.39
CA SER A 73 9.97 22.39 19.47
C SER A 73 8.71 21.87 20.17
N GLU A 74 7.78 21.26 19.43
CA GLU A 74 6.61 20.55 19.97
C GLU A 74 7.03 19.37 20.84
N ALA A 75 8.15 18.71 20.51
CA ALA A 75 8.76 17.65 21.29
C ALA A 75 9.65 18.17 22.44
N GLY A 76 9.70 19.48 22.69
CA GLY A 76 10.49 20.10 23.77
C GLY A 76 11.99 20.26 23.47
N LEU A 77 12.40 20.15 22.21
CA LEU A 77 13.80 20.14 21.77
C LEU A 77 14.16 21.39 20.97
N ASP A 78 15.32 21.97 21.25
CA ASP A 78 15.98 23.00 20.44
C ASP A 78 17.12 22.34 19.67
N VAL A 79 16.84 21.90 18.44
CA VAL A 79 17.80 21.12 17.65
C VAL A 79 18.72 22.02 16.84
N LYS A 80 20.02 21.85 17.04
CA LYS A 80 21.08 22.44 16.21
C LYS A 80 21.61 21.39 15.25
N ILE A 81 21.49 21.68 13.95
CA ILE A 81 22.03 20.82 12.90
C ILE A 81 23.41 21.35 12.53
N ILE A 82 24.43 20.50 12.65
CA ILE A 82 25.83 20.85 12.40
C ILE A 82 26.31 20.06 11.19
N GLU A 83 26.81 20.76 10.17
CA GLU A 83 27.49 20.15 9.03
C GLU A 83 28.89 19.63 9.41
N ILE A 84 29.42 18.71 8.62
CA ILE A 84 30.77 18.17 8.85
C ILE A 84 31.85 19.21 8.48
N GLN A 85 32.89 19.35 9.32
CA GLN A 85 34.08 20.15 9.00
C GLN A 85 35.19 19.26 8.39
N SER A 86 36.09 19.87 7.61
CA SER A 86 37.14 19.14 6.91
C SER A 86 38.05 18.36 7.87
N GLY A 87 38.20 17.05 7.64
CA GLY A 87 39.02 16.15 8.46
C GLY A 87 38.35 15.62 9.73
N GLU A 88 37.06 15.90 9.94
CA GLU A 88 36.29 15.38 11.08
C GLU A 88 35.40 14.18 10.68
N GLU A 89 35.13 13.26 11.61
CA GLU A 89 34.18 12.15 11.42
C GLU A 89 32.92 12.37 12.28
N SER A 90 31.73 12.23 11.68
CA SER A 90 30.45 12.43 12.39
C SER A 90 30.30 11.49 13.59
N ILE A 91 30.76 10.24 13.44
CA ILE A 91 30.72 9.19 14.48
C ILE A 91 31.53 9.59 15.71
N ASN A 92 32.73 10.15 15.51
CA ASN A 92 33.59 10.56 16.62
C ASN A 92 33.01 11.76 17.38
N LYS A 93 32.32 12.70 16.70
CA LYS A 93 31.64 13.82 17.37
C LYS A 93 30.58 13.35 18.36
N VAL A 94 29.81 12.32 18.00
CA VAL A 94 28.78 11.75 18.88
C VAL A 94 29.39 10.99 20.05
N ILE A 95 30.42 10.18 19.78
CA ILE A 95 31.10 9.40 20.84
C ILE A 95 31.86 10.30 21.81
N ASP A 96 32.49 11.37 21.33
CA ASP A 96 33.19 12.37 22.14
C ASP A 96 32.23 13.26 22.96
N GLY A 97 30.91 13.11 22.79
CA GLY A 97 29.89 13.95 23.44
C GLY A 97 29.82 15.38 22.89
N LYS A 98 30.40 15.64 21.72
CA LYS A 98 30.32 16.95 21.02
C LYS A 98 29.00 17.11 20.26
N ALA A 99 28.32 16.00 19.96
CA ALA A 99 26.97 15.97 19.39
C ALA A 99 26.15 14.87 20.08
N ASP A 100 24.83 15.03 20.13
CA ASP A 100 23.92 14.07 20.77
C ASP A 100 23.51 12.94 19.80
N PHE A 101 23.30 13.30 18.55
CA PHE A 101 22.85 12.42 17.47
C PHE A 101 23.72 12.63 16.25
N GLY A 102 23.82 11.61 15.39
CA GLY A 102 24.55 11.71 14.15
C GLY A 102 23.91 10.91 13.03
N ILE A 103 24.32 11.24 11.80
CA ILE A 103 24.04 10.42 10.61
C ILE A 103 25.31 9.66 10.24
N ALA A 104 25.16 8.38 9.95
CA ALA A 104 26.22 7.49 9.48
C ALA A 104 25.66 6.54 8.41
N MET A 105 26.52 5.72 7.80
CA MET A 105 26.09 4.64 6.92
C MET A 105 26.06 3.32 7.70
N SER A 106 25.93 2.20 6.98
CA SER A 106 25.99 0.86 7.57
C SER A 106 27.35 0.50 8.18
N ASP A 107 28.40 1.28 7.91
CA ASP A 107 29.74 1.17 8.52
C ASP A 107 29.73 1.41 10.04
N LEU A 108 28.64 1.95 10.60
CA LEU A 108 28.41 2.05 12.03
C LEU A 108 28.60 0.71 12.78
N ILE A 109 28.32 -0.41 12.11
CA ILE A 109 28.52 -1.75 12.67
C ILE A 109 30.00 -2.08 12.89
N LEU A 110 30.91 -1.58 12.05
CA LEU A 110 32.36 -1.75 12.19
C LEU A 110 32.86 -0.98 13.41
N HIS A 111 32.32 0.22 13.64
CA HIS A 111 32.62 0.99 14.84
C HIS A 111 32.15 0.25 16.10
N ARG A 112 30.95 -0.33 16.07
CA ARG A 112 30.44 -1.17 17.16
C ARG A 112 31.33 -2.39 17.41
N ALA A 113 31.76 -3.09 16.37
CA ALA A 113 32.67 -4.22 16.46
C ALA A 113 34.03 -3.83 17.06
N ASN A 114 34.51 -2.62 16.78
CA ASN A 114 35.72 -2.04 17.36
C ASN A 114 35.53 -1.47 18.79
N GLY A 115 34.41 -1.78 19.45
CA GLY A 115 34.15 -1.41 20.84
C GLY A 115 33.61 0.02 21.04
N LYS A 116 33.29 0.75 19.97
CA LYS A 116 32.64 2.07 20.12
C LYS A 116 31.17 1.88 20.56
N PRO A 117 30.67 2.66 21.54
CA PRO A 117 29.34 2.48 22.12
C PRO A 117 28.24 3.14 21.28
N VAL A 118 28.18 2.84 19.98
CA VAL A 118 27.19 3.40 19.05
C VAL A 118 25.93 2.53 18.96
N VAL A 119 24.77 3.17 18.76
CA VAL A 119 23.45 2.53 18.65
C VAL A 119 22.70 3.11 17.44
N ALA A 120 22.29 2.25 16.51
CA ALA A 120 21.47 2.62 15.36
C ALA A 120 20.02 2.87 15.81
N LEU A 121 19.47 4.05 15.50
CA LEU A 121 18.12 4.47 15.90
C LEU A 121 17.08 4.22 14.81
N ALA A 122 17.41 4.58 13.56
CA ALA A 122 16.52 4.46 12.42
C ALA A 122 17.30 4.51 11.11
N SER A 123 16.95 3.66 10.15
CA SER A 123 17.47 3.76 8.77
C SER A 123 16.49 4.55 7.91
N ILE A 124 16.92 5.71 7.43
CA ILE A 124 16.12 6.55 6.54
C ILE A 124 16.22 6.01 5.11
N PHE A 125 17.42 5.71 4.65
CA PHE A 125 17.64 5.16 3.31
C PHE A 125 17.67 3.64 3.37
N GLN A 126 16.63 3.00 2.85
CA GLN A 126 16.50 1.54 2.81
C GLN A 126 17.52 0.89 1.89
N HIS A 127 18.13 1.67 0.99
CA HIS A 127 19.28 1.25 0.21
C HIS A 127 20.37 2.32 0.18
N SER A 128 21.63 1.87 0.19
CA SER A 128 22.77 2.74 0.07
C SER A 128 22.78 3.50 -1.26
N PRO A 129 23.06 4.82 -1.24
CA PRO A 129 23.26 5.61 -2.44
C PRO A 129 24.65 5.44 -3.07
N LEU A 130 25.60 4.75 -2.39
CA LEU A 130 26.98 4.63 -2.85
C LEU A 130 27.10 3.85 -4.16
N ILE A 131 27.89 4.39 -5.08
CA ILE A 131 28.17 3.82 -6.39
C ILE A 131 29.63 4.02 -6.78
N ILE A 132 30.08 3.30 -7.80
CA ILE A 132 31.28 3.64 -8.57
C ILE A 132 30.82 4.28 -9.89
N LEU A 133 31.27 5.50 -10.15
CA LEU A 133 30.92 6.32 -11.30
C LEU A 133 32.12 6.46 -12.23
N THR A 134 31.91 6.27 -13.54
CA THR A 134 32.97 6.41 -14.54
C THR A 134 32.43 7.03 -15.83
N PRO A 135 33.15 7.94 -16.51
CA PRO A 135 32.78 8.41 -17.84
C PRO A 135 32.87 7.24 -18.83
N LYS A 136 31.96 7.15 -19.81
CA LYS A 136 32.06 6.10 -20.84
C LYS A 136 33.39 6.16 -21.61
N ALA A 137 33.94 7.37 -21.76
CA ALA A 137 35.25 7.60 -22.38
C ALA A 137 36.44 6.92 -21.67
N SER A 138 36.28 6.46 -20.42
CA SER A 138 37.32 5.71 -19.69
C SER A 138 37.52 4.28 -20.22
N GLY A 139 36.56 3.78 -21.00
CA GLY A 139 36.50 2.40 -21.49
C GLY A 139 36.12 1.37 -20.41
N ILE A 140 35.62 1.80 -19.25
CA ILE A 140 35.19 0.92 -18.16
C ILE A 140 33.69 0.61 -18.33
N GLU A 141 33.40 -0.47 -19.04
CA GLU A 141 32.02 -0.93 -19.32
C GLU A 141 31.51 -1.95 -18.30
N ASN A 142 32.40 -2.64 -17.60
CA ASN A 142 32.08 -3.54 -16.50
C ASN A 142 33.06 -3.38 -15.34
N ILE A 143 32.65 -3.80 -14.14
CA ILE A 143 33.41 -3.55 -12.90
C ILE A 143 34.81 -4.18 -12.93
N HIS A 144 34.99 -5.34 -13.59
CA HIS A 144 36.28 -6.04 -13.65
C HIS A 144 37.33 -5.31 -14.49
N VAL A 145 36.93 -4.36 -15.35
CA VAL A 145 37.85 -3.50 -16.11
C VAL A 145 38.58 -2.49 -15.21
N LEU A 146 38.14 -2.29 -13.96
CA LEU A 146 38.84 -1.42 -13.00
C LEU A 146 40.24 -1.93 -12.64
N LYS A 147 40.58 -3.19 -12.94
CA LYS A 147 41.92 -3.73 -12.70
C LYS A 147 43.00 -2.89 -13.39
N GLY A 148 43.91 -2.34 -12.60
CA GLY A 148 45.00 -1.47 -13.03
C GLY A 148 44.61 -0.02 -13.36
N LYS A 149 43.33 0.34 -13.26
CA LYS A 149 42.78 1.69 -13.46
C LYS A 149 42.87 2.52 -12.18
N ARG A 150 42.76 3.84 -12.34
CA ARG A 150 42.80 4.82 -11.26
C ARG A 150 41.40 5.02 -10.70
N LEU A 151 41.20 4.62 -9.44
CA LEU A 151 39.93 4.77 -8.74
C LEU A 151 40.10 5.80 -7.62
N GLY A 152 39.38 6.92 -7.72
CA GLY A 152 39.21 7.86 -6.62
C GLY A 152 38.27 7.27 -5.59
N LEU A 153 38.79 6.75 -4.48
CA LEU A 153 37.97 6.07 -3.46
C LEU A 153 37.94 6.90 -2.17
N GLU A 154 36.74 7.16 -1.65
CA GLU A 154 36.56 7.80 -0.35
C GLU A 154 37.10 6.92 0.79
N ALA A 155 37.72 7.53 1.80
CA ALA A 155 38.34 6.82 2.91
C ALA A 155 37.37 5.94 3.73
N HIS A 156 36.06 6.25 3.68
CA HIS A 156 35.00 5.59 4.45
C HIS A 156 33.96 4.85 3.58
N SER A 157 34.28 4.56 2.31
CA SER A 157 33.37 3.81 1.43
C SER A 157 33.54 2.29 1.60
N THR A 158 33.44 1.79 2.84
CA THR A 158 33.71 0.37 3.15
C THR A 158 32.76 -0.59 2.44
N GLU A 159 31.55 -0.14 2.11
CA GLU A 159 30.61 -0.89 1.26
C GLU A 159 31.13 -1.08 -0.17
N LEU A 160 31.74 -0.05 -0.77
CA LEU A 160 32.34 -0.17 -2.10
C LEU A 160 33.55 -1.11 -2.08
N ILE A 161 34.33 -1.09 -1.00
CA ILE A 161 35.42 -2.06 -0.80
C ILE A 161 34.85 -3.48 -0.71
N ALA A 162 33.79 -3.68 0.08
CA ALA A 162 33.12 -4.97 0.18
C ALA A 162 32.56 -5.45 -1.16
N TYR A 163 32.02 -4.52 -1.96
CA TYR A 163 31.56 -4.80 -3.32
C TYR A 163 32.70 -5.26 -4.23
N LEU A 164 33.80 -4.51 -4.29
CA LEU A 164 34.96 -4.86 -5.12
C LEU A 164 35.54 -6.23 -4.75
N GLU A 165 35.72 -6.50 -3.46
CA GLU A 165 36.22 -7.79 -2.97
C GLU A 165 35.24 -8.94 -3.28
N ASN A 166 33.92 -8.70 -3.19
CA ASN A 166 32.91 -9.71 -3.53
C ASN A 166 32.88 -10.03 -5.04
N GLU A 167 33.24 -9.06 -5.88
CA GLU A 167 33.46 -9.22 -7.33
C GLU A 167 34.86 -9.78 -7.67
N GLY A 168 35.67 -10.15 -6.66
CA GLY A 168 36.99 -10.73 -6.84
C GLY A 168 38.07 -9.71 -7.26
N LEU A 169 37.85 -8.41 -7.04
CA LEU A 169 38.79 -7.34 -7.30
C LEU A 169 39.44 -6.88 -5.99
N SER A 170 40.69 -7.31 -5.76
CA SER A 170 41.45 -6.82 -4.61
C SER A 170 41.88 -5.37 -4.81
N LEU A 171 41.85 -4.57 -3.74
CA LEU A 171 42.30 -3.17 -3.75
C LEU A 171 43.77 -3.02 -4.21
N GLU A 172 44.61 -4.04 -4.03
CA GLU A 172 46.01 -4.03 -4.49
C GLU A 172 46.12 -4.04 -6.03
N GLU A 173 45.08 -4.52 -6.71
CA GLU A 173 45.04 -4.59 -8.18
C GLU A 173 44.50 -3.29 -8.81
N ILE A 174 44.06 -2.33 -8.00
CA ILE A 174 43.49 -1.04 -8.42
C ILE A 174 44.43 0.08 -8.00
N LYS A 175 44.66 1.07 -8.87
CA LYS A 175 45.46 2.25 -8.52
C LYS A 175 44.60 3.21 -7.72
N LEU A 176 44.59 3.06 -6.40
CA LEU A 176 43.84 3.95 -5.52
C LEU A 176 44.38 5.38 -5.59
N HIS A 177 43.46 6.32 -5.80
CA HIS A 177 43.71 7.74 -5.75
C HIS A 177 42.89 8.34 -4.61
N PRO A 178 43.44 9.28 -3.81
CA PRO A 178 42.64 9.99 -2.83
C PRO A 178 41.47 10.71 -3.50
N HIS A 179 40.27 10.56 -2.93
CA HIS A 179 39.08 11.27 -3.39
C HIS A 179 39.10 12.71 -2.88
N ASP A 180 38.96 13.69 -3.77
CA ASP A 180 38.93 15.12 -3.42
C ASP A 180 37.50 15.66 -3.26
N TYR A 181 36.50 14.77 -3.26
CA TYR A 181 35.08 15.09 -3.15
C TYR A 181 34.59 16.03 -4.26
N SER A 182 35.20 15.88 -5.45
CA SER A 182 34.84 16.60 -6.65
C SER A 182 34.89 15.67 -7.87
N ILE A 183 34.01 15.90 -8.83
CA ILE A 183 34.07 15.20 -10.12
C ILE A 183 35.14 15.78 -11.06
N SER A 184 35.85 16.85 -10.67
CA SER A 184 36.84 17.53 -11.52
C SER A 184 37.92 16.58 -12.02
N ASN A 185 38.46 15.72 -11.15
CA ASN A 185 39.53 14.77 -11.51
C ASN A 185 39.01 13.66 -12.43
N LEU A 186 37.72 13.33 -12.32
CA LEU A 186 37.06 12.39 -13.21
C LEU A 186 36.86 13.01 -14.61
N ILE A 187 36.47 14.29 -14.67
CA ILE A 187 36.30 15.02 -15.94
C ILE A 187 37.65 15.27 -16.62
N SER A 188 38.70 15.62 -15.87
CA SER A 188 40.04 15.87 -16.42
C SER A 188 40.76 14.59 -16.85
N GLY A 189 40.26 13.41 -16.47
CA GLY A 189 40.90 12.12 -16.74
C GLY A 189 42.11 11.85 -15.83
N GLU A 190 42.25 12.55 -14.71
CA GLU A 190 43.23 12.26 -13.67
C GLU A 190 42.93 10.95 -12.94
N VAL A 191 41.63 10.62 -12.80
CA VAL A 191 41.14 9.32 -12.36
C VAL A 191 40.20 8.74 -13.41
N ASP A 192 40.12 7.41 -13.48
CA ASP A 192 39.29 6.69 -14.46
C ASP A 192 37.87 6.41 -13.92
N ALA A 193 37.75 6.29 -12.59
CA ALA A 193 36.49 6.12 -11.87
C ALA A 193 36.56 6.80 -10.49
N ILE A 194 35.41 7.09 -9.89
CA ILE A 194 35.32 7.57 -8.50
C ILE A 194 34.22 6.84 -7.72
N SER A 195 34.34 6.78 -6.41
CA SER A 195 33.20 6.62 -5.52
C SER A 195 32.29 7.84 -5.60
N ALA A 196 30.99 7.64 -5.68
CA ALA A 196 30.01 8.71 -5.77
C ALA A 196 28.69 8.32 -5.10
N TYR A 197 27.80 9.28 -4.96
CA TYR A 197 26.42 9.08 -4.56
C TYR A 197 25.52 9.15 -5.79
N SER A 198 24.70 8.12 -5.99
CA SER A 198 23.71 8.06 -7.09
C SER A 198 22.70 9.22 -7.08
N THR A 199 22.59 9.92 -5.96
CA THR A 199 21.69 11.07 -5.75
C THR A 199 22.34 12.44 -6.06
N ASP A 200 23.66 12.53 -6.27
CA ASP A 200 24.40 13.80 -6.43
C ASP A 200 25.24 13.83 -7.73
N GLU A 201 26.43 13.19 -7.75
CA GLU A 201 27.42 13.36 -8.83
C GLU A 201 26.94 13.02 -10.26
N PRO A 202 26.07 12.02 -10.50
CA PRO A 202 25.56 11.74 -11.85
C PRO A 202 24.89 12.96 -12.52
N PHE A 203 24.20 13.80 -11.73
CA PHE A 203 23.58 15.02 -12.24
C PHE A 203 24.61 15.99 -12.83
N LEU A 204 25.77 16.10 -12.17
CA LEU A 204 26.84 17.01 -12.58
C LEU A 204 27.48 16.58 -13.92
N LEU A 205 27.61 15.28 -14.17
CA LEU A 205 28.07 14.75 -15.47
C LEU A 205 27.00 14.90 -16.55
N PHE A 206 25.75 14.59 -16.22
CA PHE A 206 24.61 14.76 -17.12
C PHE A 206 24.47 16.21 -17.59
N ASN A 207 24.56 17.18 -16.68
CA ASN A 207 24.46 18.61 -17.00
C ASN A 207 25.65 19.12 -17.85
N LYS A 208 26.77 18.39 -17.86
CA LYS A 208 27.92 18.66 -18.73
C LYS A 208 27.88 17.90 -20.04
N GLY A 209 26.84 17.09 -20.29
CA GLY A 209 26.71 16.25 -21.47
C GLY A 209 27.74 15.12 -21.53
N ILE A 210 28.32 14.74 -20.40
CA ILE A 210 29.29 13.65 -20.31
C ILE A 210 28.53 12.36 -20.04
N GLU A 211 28.60 11.41 -20.97
CA GLU A 211 28.04 10.08 -20.74
C GLU A 211 28.86 9.31 -19.70
N TYR A 212 28.18 8.54 -18.85
CA TYR A 212 28.78 7.80 -17.76
C TYR A 212 28.15 6.42 -17.57
N ASN A 213 28.88 5.53 -16.90
CA ASN A 213 28.42 4.25 -16.39
C ASN A 213 28.37 4.31 -14.85
N ILE A 214 27.39 3.63 -14.27
CA ILE A 214 27.21 3.49 -12.82
C ILE A 214 27.31 2.01 -12.46
N PHE A 215 28.16 1.68 -11.49
CA PHE A 215 28.21 0.36 -10.87
C PHE A 215 27.70 0.44 -9.44
N THR A 216 26.73 -0.42 -9.11
CA THR A 216 26.08 -0.42 -7.80
C THR A 216 26.52 -1.63 -6.98
N PRO A 217 26.80 -1.50 -5.68
CA PRO A 217 27.04 -2.64 -4.80
C PRO A 217 25.91 -3.68 -4.85
N ARG A 218 24.67 -3.21 -5.02
CA ARG A 218 23.47 -4.05 -5.06
C ARG A 218 23.46 -5.04 -6.22
N SER A 219 23.97 -4.65 -7.39
CA SER A 219 24.11 -5.57 -8.52
C SER A 219 25.09 -6.72 -8.24
N GLY A 220 26.04 -6.52 -7.32
CA GLY A 220 26.96 -7.55 -6.82
C GLY A 220 26.48 -8.24 -5.53
N GLY A 221 25.22 -8.11 -5.16
CA GLY A 221 24.64 -8.75 -3.95
C GLY A 221 24.96 -8.07 -2.63
N ILE A 222 25.62 -6.90 -2.64
CA ILE A 222 25.86 -6.08 -1.44
C ILE A 222 24.73 -5.05 -1.32
N ASP A 223 23.78 -5.31 -0.42
CA ASP A 223 22.59 -4.47 -0.23
C ASP A 223 22.51 -3.93 1.20
N PHE A 224 23.23 -2.83 1.45
CA PHE A 224 23.33 -2.20 2.76
C PHE A 224 22.34 -1.04 2.92
N TYR A 225 22.06 -0.65 4.17
CA TYR A 225 21.36 0.60 4.43
C TYR A 225 22.24 1.79 4.08
N GLY A 226 21.60 2.87 3.62
CA GLY A 226 22.26 4.16 3.46
C GLY A 226 22.30 4.92 4.79
N ASP A 227 21.81 6.16 4.76
CA ASP A 227 21.77 7.06 5.90
C ASP A 227 20.97 6.48 7.08
N THR A 228 21.70 6.20 8.15
CA THR A 228 21.21 5.69 9.42
C THR A 228 21.41 6.75 10.49
N LEU A 229 20.31 7.15 11.14
CA LEU A 229 20.34 7.96 12.33
C LEU A 229 20.84 7.11 13.51
N PHE A 230 21.81 7.63 14.26
CA PHE A 230 22.39 6.92 15.40
C PHE A 230 22.67 7.84 16.59
N THR A 231 22.93 7.23 17.74
CA THR A 231 23.37 7.91 18.97
C THR A 231 24.35 7.02 19.75
N SER A 232 24.77 7.45 20.93
CA SER A 232 25.60 6.66 21.86
C SER A 232 24.76 5.87 22.86
N GLU A 233 25.28 4.75 23.36
CA GLU A 233 24.65 4.00 24.47
C GLU A 233 24.45 4.86 25.72
N ALA A 234 25.38 5.80 25.97
CA ALA A 234 25.25 6.77 27.05
C ALA A 234 23.98 7.60 26.89
N GLN A 235 23.68 8.09 25.69
CA GLN A 235 22.47 8.87 25.44
C GLN A 235 21.18 8.04 25.60
N ILE A 236 21.18 6.78 25.17
CA ILE A 236 20.06 5.85 25.40
C ILE A 236 19.81 5.68 26.91
N LYS A 237 20.88 5.53 27.69
CA LYS A 237 20.81 5.24 29.13
C LYS A 237 20.48 6.47 29.97
N GLU A 238 21.06 7.61 29.63
CA GLU A 238 20.95 8.85 30.41
C GLU A 238 19.74 9.69 30.02
N ASN A 239 19.34 9.66 28.73
CA ASN A 239 18.28 10.51 28.18
C ASN A 239 17.30 9.73 27.26
N PRO A 240 16.68 8.61 27.71
CA PRO A 240 15.82 7.78 26.86
C PRO A 240 14.61 8.52 26.26
N GLU A 241 13.97 9.40 27.04
CA GLU A 241 12.84 10.22 26.57
C GLU A 241 13.27 11.20 25.49
N ARG A 242 14.45 11.84 25.64
CA ARG A 242 15.02 12.74 24.64
C ARG A 242 15.29 12.01 23.32
N VAL A 243 15.81 10.78 23.39
CA VAL A 243 16.06 9.95 22.20
C VAL A 243 14.75 9.62 21.48
N SER A 244 13.73 9.17 22.22
CA SER A 244 12.43 8.87 21.63
C SER A 244 11.77 10.11 21.03
N ALA A 245 11.80 11.24 21.74
CA ALA A 245 11.27 12.52 21.26
C ALA A 245 11.98 12.99 19.98
N PHE A 246 13.32 12.96 19.96
CA PHE A 246 14.12 13.35 18.81
C PHE A 246 13.86 12.43 17.60
N LEU A 247 13.83 11.12 17.82
CA LEU A 247 13.55 10.13 16.78
C LEU A 247 12.17 10.35 16.16
N ASN A 248 11.12 10.42 16.98
CA ASN A 248 9.74 10.60 16.51
C ASN A 248 9.55 11.92 15.76
N ALA A 249 10.13 13.02 16.26
CA ALA A 249 10.10 14.32 15.57
C ALA A 249 10.83 14.28 14.22
N SER A 250 11.99 13.61 14.17
CA SER A 250 12.77 13.44 12.94
C SER A 250 12.02 12.62 11.88
N LEU A 251 11.34 11.54 12.29
CA LEU A 251 10.55 10.70 11.37
C LEU A 251 9.33 11.46 10.83
N LYS A 252 8.64 12.26 11.66
CA LYS A 252 7.59 13.18 11.20
C LYS A 252 8.12 14.20 10.19
N GLY A 253 9.30 14.77 10.44
CA GLY A 253 9.95 15.68 9.50
C GLY A 253 10.27 15.01 8.16
N TRP A 254 10.79 13.78 8.18
CA TRP A 254 11.04 12.99 6.96
C TRP A 254 9.77 12.69 6.17
N GLN A 255 8.69 12.32 6.86
CA GLN A 255 7.40 12.13 6.21
C GLN A 255 6.95 13.43 5.50
N TYR A 256 6.98 14.55 6.21
CA TYR A 256 6.62 15.85 5.64
C TYR A 256 7.49 16.22 4.43
N ALA A 257 8.80 16.02 4.51
CA ALA A 257 9.74 16.38 3.45
C ALA A 257 9.54 15.58 2.15
N LEU A 258 9.12 14.32 2.26
CA LEU A 258 8.83 13.48 1.09
C LEU A 258 7.47 13.79 0.46
N GLU A 259 6.49 14.21 1.26
CA GLU A 259 5.18 14.66 0.79
C GLU A 259 5.25 16.07 0.16
N ASN A 260 6.18 16.92 0.64
CA ASN A 260 6.30 18.33 0.29
C ASN A 260 7.72 18.69 -0.21
N SER A 261 8.29 17.87 -1.09
CA SER A 261 9.70 17.97 -1.46
C SER A 261 10.09 19.32 -2.10
N GLU A 262 9.23 19.89 -2.97
CA GLU A 262 9.52 21.20 -3.57
C GLU A 262 9.61 22.33 -2.54
N GLU A 263 8.73 22.33 -1.54
CA GLU A 263 8.76 23.31 -0.46
C GLU A 263 10.06 23.21 0.34
N ILE A 264 10.49 21.98 0.65
CA ILE A 264 11.73 21.77 1.39
C ILE A 264 12.96 22.10 0.55
N ILE A 265 12.92 21.92 -0.77
CA ILE A 265 13.99 22.37 -1.67
C ILE A 265 14.12 23.89 -1.60
N ASP A 266 13.01 24.63 -1.69
CA ASP A 266 13.02 26.09 -1.64
C ASP A 266 13.49 26.59 -0.24
N LEU A 267 13.16 25.87 0.82
CA LEU A 267 13.68 26.09 2.17
C LEU A 267 15.19 25.86 2.27
N ILE A 268 15.71 24.77 1.69
CA ILE A 268 17.14 24.47 1.66
C ILE A 268 17.91 25.60 0.96
N LEU A 269 17.42 26.04 -0.21
CA LEU A 269 18.03 27.11 -1.01
C LEU A 269 18.03 28.47 -0.31
N SER A 270 17.00 28.76 0.48
CA SER A 270 16.84 30.04 1.16
C SER A 270 17.59 30.12 2.49
N LYS A 271 17.67 29.02 3.25
CA LYS A 271 18.16 29.04 4.64
C LYS A 271 19.46 28.29 4.88
N TYR A 272 19.74 27.22 4.14
CA TYR A 272 20.82 26.28 4.47
C TYR A 272 22.00 26.33 3.49
N THR A 273 21.75 26.28 2.19
CA THR A 273 22.84 26.28 1.19
C THR A 273 22.38 26.72 -0.19
N GLN A 274 23.29 27.31 -0.97
CA GLN A 274 23.11 27.58 -2.40
C GLN A 274 24.13 26.83 -3.27
N ARG A 275 24.76 25.78 -2.72
CA ARG A 275 25.75 24.97 -3.44
C ARG A 275 25.15 24.30 -4.68
N HIS A 276 23.91 23.84 -4.58
CA HIS A 276 23.19 23.14 -5.65
C HIS A 276 22.08 24.03 -6.22
N SER A 277 21.82 23.91 -7.52
CA SER A 277 20.67 24.57 -8.13
C SER A 277 19.36 23.90 -7.72
N ARG A 278 18.22 24.55 -7.95
CA ARG A 278 16.91 23.96 -7.67
C ARG A 278 16.70 22.67 -8.46
N GLU A 279 17.12 22.63 -9.72
CA GLU A 279 17.03 21.44 -10.59
C GLU A 279 17.88 20.28 -10.03
N HIS A 280 19.06 20.59 -9.50
CA HIS A 280 19.91 19.59 -8.87
C HIS A 280 19.26 19.02 -7.60
N LEU A 281 18.70 19.86 -6.73
CA LEU A 281 18.01 19.38 -5.53
C LEU A 281 16.72 18.61 -5.86
N LEU A 282 16.04 18.93 -6.97
CA LEU A 282 14.91 18.13 -7.48
C LEU A 282 15.36 16.75 -7.93
N PHE A 283 16.48 16.65 -8.65
CA PHE A 283 17.09 15.38 -9.03
C PHE A 283 17.44 14.54 -7.78
N GLU A 284 18.06 15.17 -6.79
CA GLU A 284 18.44 14.55 -5.51
C GLU A 284 17.20 14.04 -4.77
N ALA A 285 16.12 14.83 -4.71
CA ALA A 285 14.87 14.45 -4.05
C ALA A 285 14.19 13.24 -4.71
N GLN A 286 14.11 13.23 -6.05
CA GLN A 286 13.53 12.14 -6.81
C GLN A 286 14.31 10.83 -6.59
N HIS A 287 15.64 10.88 -6.67
CA HIS A 287 16.48 9.69 -6.47
C HIS A 287 16.45 9.23 -5.00
N SER A 288 16.52 10.16 -4.04
CA SER A 288 16.41 9.85 -2.61
C SER A 288 15.10 9.12 -2.29
N LYS A 289 13.96 9.54 -2.88
CA LYS A 289 12.67 8.87 -2.66
C LYS A 289 12.71 7.38 -3.08
N THR A 290 13.41 7.05 -4.17
CA THR A 290 13.56 5.65 -4.62
C THR A 290 14.41 4.80 -3.68
N LEU A 291 15.38 5.41 -2.97
CA LEU A 291 16.25 4.72 -2.01
C LEU A 291 15.62 4.63 -0.62
N ILE A 292 14.77 5.59 -0.23
CA ILE A 292 14.06 5.61 1.05
C ILE A 292 12.89 4.63 1.07
N MET A 293 12.19 4.43 -0.06
CA MET A 293 11.06 3.49 -0.19
C MET A 293 9.92 3.72 0.82
N ALA A 294 9.63 4.96 1.21
CA ALA A 294 8.61 5.30 2.20
C ALA A 294 7.19 4.84 1.82
N ASP A 295 6.91 4.63 0.53
CA ASP A 295 5.62 4.12 0.04
C ASP A 295 5.43 2.61 0.32
N VAL A 296 6.51 1.88 0.64
CA VAL A 296 6.53 0.41 0.79
C VAL A 296 6.95 -0.02 2.20
N VAL A 297 7.85 0.73 2.84
CA VAL A 297 8.42 0.41 4.15
C VAL A 297 8.21 1.59 5.10
N GLN A 298 7.86 1.30 6.36
CA GLN A 298 7.72 2.33 7.39
C GLN A 298 9.03 3.12 7.56
N LEU A 299 8.95 4.45 7.54
CA LEU A 299 10.12 5.32 7.74
C LEU A 299 10.86 4.99 9.03
N GLY A 300 12.18 4.84 8.93
CA GLY A 300 13.06 4.50 10.04
C GLY A 300 13.11 3.01 10.40
N TYR A 301 12.32 2.16 9.74
CA TYR A 301 12.33 0.73 9.98
C TYR A 301 13.71 0.11 9.70
N MET A 302 14.11 -0.80 10.58
CA MET A 302 15.34 -1.59 10.46
C MET A 302 15.02 -3.05 10.72
N ASN A 303 15.31 -3.90 9.75
CA ASN A 303 15.27 -5.35 9.91
C ASN A 303 16.54 -5.86 10.62
N PRO A 304 16.44 -6.53 11.79
CA PRO A 304 17.60 -7.08 12.49
C PRO A 304 18.36 -8.15 11.70
N GLY A 305 17.65 -8.96 10.90
CA GLY A 305 18.25 -9.95 10.01
C GLY A 305 19.12 -9.32 8.92
N ARG A 306 18.74 -8.15 8.39
CA ARG A 306 19.56 -7.41 7.43
C ARG A 306 20.85 -6.92 8.07
N TRP A 307 20.79 -6.41 9.31
CA TRP A 307 22.00 -6.04 10.06
C TRP A 307 22.92 -7.24 10.32
N ASN A 308 22.38 -8.44 10.60
CA ASN A 308 23.18 -9.66 10.66
C ASN A 308 23.89 -9.94 9.33
N ASN A 309 23.18 -9.85 8.20
CA ASN A 309 23.78 -10.08 6.88
C ASN A 309 24.90 -9.08 6.56
N ILE A 310 24.74 -7.81 6.95
CA ILE A 310 25.79 -6.78 6.85
C ILE A 310 27.00 -7.19 7.70
N ALA A 311 26.77 -7.62 8.94
CA ALA A 311 27.81 -8.09 9.85
C ALA A 311 28.58 -9.29 9.26
N GLU A 312 27.85 -10.28 8.73
CA GLU A 312 28.40 -11.47 8.09
C GLU A 312 29.24 -11.12 6.85
N THR A 313 28.79 -10.14 6.07
CA THR A 313 29.54 -9.66 4.90
C THR A 313 30.89 -9.09 5.34
N TYR A 314 30.92 -8.21 6.34
CA TYR A 314 32.17 -7.70 6.88
C TYR A 314 33.01 -8.76 7.60
N ALA A 315 32.39 -9.77 8.21
CA ALA A 315 33.10 -10.90 8.81
C ALA A 315 33.78 -11.80 7.77
N LYS A 316 33.16 -12.01 6.60
CA LYS A 316 33.79 -12.71 5.47
C LYS A 316 35.04 -11.98 4.97
N LEU A 317 35.02 -10.65 5.02
CA LEU A 317 36.15 -9.78 4.66
C LEU A 317 37.19 -9.64 5.78
N GLY A 318 37.01 -10.33 6.92
CA GLY A 318 37.93 -10.29 8.06
C GLY A 318 37.92 -8.98 8.85
N GLN A 319 36.93 -8.10 8.64
CA GLN A 319 36.83 -6.82 9.34
C GLN A 319 36.05 -6.91 10.67
N ILE A 320 35.23 -7.95 10.85
CA ILE A 320 34.49 -8.22 12.08
C ILE A 320 34.74 -9.68 12.49
N ASP A 321 34.76 -9.95 13.79
CA ASP A 321 34.79 -11.33 14.31
C ASP A 321 33.53 -12.10 13.85
N LYS A 322 33.70 -13.33 13.38
CA LYS A 322 32.60 -14.22 12.97
C LYS A 322 31.57 -14.46 14.08
N ASN A 323 31.96 -14.29 15.35
CA ASN A 323 31.10 -14.46 16.53
C ASN A 323 30.56 -13.12 17.10
N PHE A 324 30.70 -12.02 16.36
CA PHE A 324 30.23 -10.71 16.81
C PHE A 324 28.71 -10.68 17.04
N SER A 325 28.28 -10.06 18.15
CA SER A 325 26.87 -9.99 18.55
C SER A 325 26.29 -8.60 18.34
N LEU A 326 25.12 -8.52 17.69
CA LEU A 326 24.36 -7.27 17.51
C LEU A 326 23.53 -6.85 18.73
N LYS A 327 23.67 -7.53 19.87
CA LYS A 327 22.89 -7.20 21.06
C LYS A 327 23.15 -5.75 21.50
N GLY A 328 22.08 -4.96 21.60
CA GLY A 328 22.14 -3.54 21.97
C GLY A 328 22.61 -2.59 20.86
N PHE A 329 22.89 -3.07 19.64
CA PHE A 329 23.27 -2.21 18.52
C PHE A 329 22.07 -1.55 17.85
N VAL A 330 20.99 -2.29 17.64
CA VAL A 330 19.73 -1.76 17.07
C VAL A 330 18.86 -1.28 18.22
N TYR A 331 18.48 0.00 18.20
CA TYR A 331 17.55 0.57 19.16
C TYR A 331 16.18 -0.07 18.99
N VAL A 332 15.63 -0.58 20.09
CA VAL A 332 14.25 -1.00 20.18
C VAL A 332 13.60 -0.01 21.12
N SER A 333 12.69 0.83 20.60
CA SER A 333 11.96 1.73 21.48
C SER A 333 11.19 0.87 22.49
N GLU A 334 11.39 1.11 23.78
CA GLU A 334 10.50 0.62 24.84
C GLU A 334 9.16 1.37 24.76
N SER A 335 8.50 1.29 23.60
CA SER A 335 7.11 1.72 23.41
C SER A 335 6.15 0.56 23.76
N GLY A 336 6.55 -0.29 24.71
CA GLY A 336 5.62 -1.03 25.54
C GLY A 336 5.51 -0.23 26.82
N ALA A 337 4.43 0.53 26.98
CA ALA A 337 4.20 1.39 28.14
C ALA A 337 4.63 0.69 29.45
N ASP A 338 5.61 1.27 30.15
CA ASP A 338 5.94 0.84 31.51
C ASP A 338 4.76 1.21 32.41
N TYR A 339 3.84 0.26 32.61
CA TYR A 339 2.70 0.40 33.52
C TYR A 339 3.11 0.39 34.99
N GLY A 340 4.40 0.47 35.34
CA GLY A 340 4.88 0.55 36.71
C GLY A 340 4.30 1.75 37.48
N TRP A 341 4.19 2.91 36.83
CA TRP A 341 3.54 4.09 37.41
C TRP A 341 2.02 3.88 37.55
N LEU A 342 1.39 3.24 36.55
CA LEU A 342 -0.04 2.92 36.57
C LEU A 342 -0.35 1.91 37.68
N LYS A 343 0.47 0.87 37.86
CA LYS A 343 0.37 -0.11 38.96
C LYS A 343 0.56 0.55 40.32
N ARG A 344 1.53 1.44 40.49
CA ARG A 344 1.74 2.18 41.75
C ARG A 344 0.59 3.15 42.03
N ARG A 345 0.04 3.81 41.02
CA ARG A 345 -1.17 4.64 41.17
C ARG A 345 -2.41 3.80 41.45
N LEU A 346 -2.60 2.65 40.79
CA LEU A 346 -3.69 1.73 41.06
C LEU A 346 -3.61 1.20 42.49
N LEU A 347 -2.43 0.78 42.96
CA LEU A 347 -2.21 0.33 44.34
C LEU A 347 -2.44 1.46 45.36
N SER A 348 -2.10 2.69 45.02
CA SER A 348 -2.35 3.86 45.88
C SER A 348 -3.85 4.18 45.95
N VAL A 349 -4.56 4.14 44.82
CA VAL A 349 -6.01 4.33 44.74
C VAL A 349 -6.75 3.20 45.46
N ILE A 350 -6.33 1.95 45.30
CA ILE A 350 -6.86 0.80 46.02
C ILE A 350 -6.59 0.94 47.52
N GLY A 351 -5.38 1.35 47.92
CA GLY A 351 -5.04 1.60 49.32
C GLY A 351 -5.89 2.70 49.95
N ILE A 352 -6.11 3.80 49.22
CA ILE A 352 -7.00 4.90 49.64
C ILE A 352 -8.46 4.43 49.71
N ALA A 353 -8.93 3.66 48.73
CA ALA A 353 -10.27 3.11 48.72
C ALA A 353 -10.50 2.14 49.88
N ILE A 354 -9.52 1.29 50.20
CA ILE A 354 -9.57 0.40 51.37
C ILE A 354 -9.56 1.20 52.67
N ALA A 355 -8.76 2.27 52.77
CA ALA A 355 -8.74 3.14 53.94
C ALA A 355 -10.07 3.90 54.12
N ILE A 356 -10.65 4.42 53.03
CA ILE A 356 -11.97 5.06 53.03
C ILE A 356 -13.05 4.04 53.42
N LEU A 357 -13.01 2.83 52.86
CA LEU A 357 -13.93 1.76 53.19
C LEU A 357 -13.80 1.33 54.65
N ALA A 358 -12.59 1.24 55.18
CA ALA A 358 -12.34 0.95 56.60
C ALA A 358 -12.88 2.07 57.50
N VAL A 359 -12.70 3.35 57.13
CA VAL A 359 -13.27 4.49 57.87
C VAL A 359 -14.80 4.48 57.80
N ILE A 360 -15.39 4.20 56.62
CA ILE A 360 -16.85 4.06 56.44
C ILE A 360 -17.39 2.90 57.27
N LEU A 361 -16.73 1.74 57.28
CA LEU A 361 -17.12 0.57 58.08
C LEU A 361 -16.99 0.84 59.58
N MET A 362 -15.94 1.55 60.00
CA MET A 362 -15.71 1.92 61.39
C MET A 362 -16.72 2.98 61.85
N TRP A 363 -17.06 3.95 61.00
CA TRP A 363 -18.15 4.90 61.21
C TRP A 363 -19.51 4.22 61.22
N ASN A 364 -19.79 3.28 60.32
CA ASN A 364 -21.04 2.51 60.32
C ASN A 364 -21.19 1.68 61.60
N ARG A 365 -20.11 1.06 62.09
CA ARG A 365 -20.15 0.35 63.37
C ARG A 365 -20.35 1.28 64.56
N ARG A 366 -19.77 2.48 64.54
CA ARG A 366 -19.93 3.49 65.60
C ARG A 366 -21.33 4.12 65.58
N LEU A 367 -21.84 4.47 64.40
CA LEU A 367 -23.20 4.96 64.17
C LEU A 367 -24.25 3.92 64.56
N SER A 368 -24.10 2.66 64.16
CA SER A 368 -25.04 1.60 64.55
C SER A 368 -25.10 1.39 66.07
N LYS A 369 -23.99 1.59 66.79
CA LYS A 369 -23.95 1.50 68.25
C LYS A 369 -24.59 2.72 68.93
N GLU A 370 -24.31 3.92 68.43
CA GLU A 370 -24.81 5.20 68.98
C GLU A 370 -26.31 5.43 68.64
N ILE A 371 -26.78 4.91 67.50
CA ILE A 371 -28.18 4.93 67.07
C ILE A 371 -29.03 3.95 67.90
N THR A 372 -28.48 2.83 68.37
CA THR A 372 -29.25 1.84 69.14
C THR A 372 -29.53 2.32 70.56
N GLU A 373 -28.59 3.04 71.18
CA GLU A 373 -28.71 3.52 72.57
C GLU A 373 -29.51 4.84 72.68
N ARG A 374 -29.42 5.74 71.68
CA ARG A 374 -30.14 7.03 71.71
C ARG A 374 -31.59 6.95 71.21
N LYS A 375 -31.91 5.95 70.36
CA LYS A 375 -33.28 5.70 69.89
C LYS A 375 -34.22 5.17 70.97
N GLN A 376 -33.72 4.56 72.04
CA GLN A 376 -34.60 3.87 73.01
C GLN A 376 -35.19 4.77 74.10
N ALA A 377 -34.67 5.99 74.34
CA ALA A 377 -35.12 6.82 75.47
C ALA A 377 -35.73 8.19 75.09
N GLU A 378 -35.32 8.83 73.99
CA GLU A 378 -35.85 10.15 73.57
C GLU A 378 -36.97 10.06 72.51
N GLU A 379 -37.12 8.92 71.82
CA GLU A 379 -38.10 8.71 70.74
C GLU A 379 -39.51 8.33 71.22
N ALA A 380 -39.73 7.94 72.50
CA ALA A 380 -41.04 7.46 72.93
C ALA A 380 -42.07 8.58 73.17
N LEU A 381 -41.64 9.79 73.58
CA LEU A 381 -42.57 10.82 74.06
C LEU A 381 -42.66 12.07 73.17
N ARG A 382 -41.66 12.36 72.32
CA ARG A 382 -41.66 13.58 71.48
C ARG A 382 -41.88 13.32 69.98
N LYS A 383 -41.71 12.08 69.51
CA LYS A 383 -41.98 11.68 68.10
C LYS A 383 -43.47 11.61 67.76
N SER A 384 -44.35 11.24 68.69
CA SER A 384 -45.77 10.99 68.34
C SER A 384 -46.52 12.23 67.87
N GLU A 385 -46.22 13.41 68.42
CA GLU A 385 -46.99 14.63 68.14
C GLU A 385 -46.39 15.48 67.00
N ALA A 386 -45.07 15.47 66.80
CA ALA A 386 -44.40 16.20 65.72
C ALA A 386 -44.34 15.44 64.38
N LEU A 387 -44.29 14.10 64.36
CA LEU A 387 -44.32 13.32 63.12
C LEU A 387 -45.66 13.43 62.39
N HIS A 388 -46.77 13.60 63.10
CA HIS A 388 -48.09 13.57 62.45
C HIS A 388 -48.35 14.79 61.56
N GLN A 389 -47.86 15.98 61.92
CA GLN A 389 -48.02 17.19 61.11
C GLN A 389 -46.96 17.32 60.02
N GLU A 390 -45.69 16.96 60.30
CA GLU A 390 -44.60 17.03 59.31
C GLU A 390 -44.74 15.94 58.22
N ALA A 391 -45.27 14.75 58.56
CA ALA A 391 -45.51 13.69 57.58
C ALA A 391 -46.58 14.05 56.54
N GLN A 392 -47.60 14.83 56.91
CA GLN A 392 -48.62 15.30 55.96
C GLN A 392 -48.06 16.32 54.96
N ARG A 393 -47.23 17.26 55.44
CA ARG A 393 -46.56 18.27 54.60
C ARG A 393 -45.49 17.66 53.68
N VAL A 394 -44.68 16.72 54.17
CA VAL A 394 -43.63 16.05 53.37
C VAL A 394 -44.23 15.10 52.33
N ALA A 395 -45.34 14.44 52.63
CA ALA A 395 -46.03 13.57 51.67
C ALA A 395 -46.81 14.34 50.59
N LYS A 396 -46.96 15.67 50.73
CA LYS A 396 -47.85 16.52 49.91
C LYS A 396 -49.29 15.98 49.89
N ILE A 397 -49.75 15.40 51.01
CA ILE A 397 -51.09 14.82 51.14
C ILE A 397 -51.88 15.67 52.13
N GLY A 398 -52.90 16.36 51.63
CA GLY A 398 -53.92 17.00 52.44
C GLY A 398 -55.08 16.05 52.74
N HIS A 399 -55.80 16.30 53.83
CA HIS A 399 -57.05 15.62 54.15
C HIS A 399 -58.20 16.61 54.16
N TRP A 400 -59.38 16.14 53.80
CA TRP A 400 -60.61 16.93 53.82
C TRP A 400 -61.74 16.10 54.44
N GLU A 401 -62.70 16.79 55.04
CA GLU A 401 -63.83 16.17 55.73
C GLU A 401 -65.10 17.00 55.60
N LEU A 402 -66.26 16.35 55.58
CA LEU A 402 -67.56 16.98 55.49
C LEU A 402 -68.60 16.22 56.34
N ASP A 403 -69.07 16.84 57.42
CA ASP A 403 -70.02 16.26 58.39
C ASP A 403 -71.50 16.24 57.92
N SER A 404 -71.83 16.83 56.77
CA SER A 404 -73.19 16.78 56.18
C SER A 404 -73.16 17.16 54.70
N PRO A 405 -74.01 16.59 53.83
CA PRO A 405 -74.11 16.97 52.41
C PRO A 405 -74.37 18.48 52.16
N SER A 406 -74.90 19.19 53.16
CA SER A 406 -75.17 20.65 53.11
C SER A 406 -74.10 21.51 53.82
N GLY A 407 -73.09 20.88 54.42
CA GLY A 407 -72.05 21.54 55.21
C GLY A 407 -70.93 22.17 54.36
N LYS A 408 -70.02 22.88 55.02
CA LYS A 408 -68.76 23.33 54.41
C LYS A 408 -67.68 22.27 54.62
N PRO A 409 -66.86 21.94 53.60
CA PRO A 409 -65.77 21.01 53.79
C PRO A 409 -64.72 21.64 54.72
N LEU A 410 -64.19 20.84 55.63
CA LEU A 410 -63.04 21.18 56.45
C LEU A 410 -61.79 20.71 55.69
N TRP A 411 -60.87 21.63 55.40
CA TRP A 411 -59.64 21.33 54.69
C TRP A 411 -58.43 21.40 55.62
N SER A 412 -57.50 20.46 55.49
CA SER A 412 -56.18 20.60 56.09
C SER A 412 -55.39 21.72 55.40
N GLU A 413 -54.42 22.31 56.11
CA GLU A 413 -53.55 23.38 55.58
C GLU A 413 -52.88 22.96 54.25
N GLU A 414 -52.53 21.68 54.12
CA GLU A 414 -51.93 21.13 52.90
C GLU A 414 -52.89 21.11 51.71
N VAL A 415 -54.21 20.91 51.90
CA VAL A 415 -55.19 21.01 50.79
C VAL A 415 -55.21 22.43 50.24
N PHE A 416 -55.20 23.46 51.09
CA PHE A 416 -55.09 24.86 50.63
C PHE A 416 -53.81 25.09 49.81
N HIS A 417 -52.68 24.52 50.25
CA HIS A 417 -51.41 24.63 49.54
C HIS A 417 -51.43 23.93 48.17
N ILE A 418 -52.02 22.74 48.08
CA ILE A 418 -52.19 21.99 46.82
C ILE A 418 -53.00 22.79 45.80
N PHE A 419 -54.07 23.47 46.25
CA PHE A 419 -54.90 24.33 45.40
C PHE A 419 -54.34 25.75 45.19
N GLY A 420 -53.24 26.12 45.87
CA GLY A 420 -52.65 27.47 45.78
C GLY A 420 -53.53 28.56 46.39
N LEU A 421 -54.36 28.20 47.37
CA LEU A 421 -55.28 29.08 48.09
C LEU A 421 -54.70 29.44 49.47
N ASP A 422 -55.11 30.59 50.01
CA ASP A 422 -54.67 31.07 51.32
C ASP A 422 -55.41 30.31 52.44
N PRO A 423 -54.72 29.54 53.32
CA PRO A 423 -55.34 28.81 54.42
C PRO A 423 -56.09 29.70 55.43
N LYS A 424 -55.87 31.02 55.41
CA LYS A 424 -56.57 31.99 56.27
C LYS A 424 -57.91 32.45 55.70
N LYS A 425 -58.24 32.06 54.45
CA LYS A 425 -59.55 32.32 53.84
C LYS A 425 -60.44 31.09 54.02
N SER A 426 -61.75 31.32 54.06
CA SER A 426 -62.74 30.23 54.14
C SER A 426 -62.66 29.34 52.90
N GLU A 427 -62.93 28.05 53.11
CA GLU A 427 -62.94 27.03 52.07
C GLU A 427 -63.88 27.41 50.92
N PRO A 428 -63.52 27.12 49.66
CA PRO A 428 -64.40 27.36 48.53
C PRO A 428 -65.71 26.58 48.71
N SER A 429 -66.85 27.20 48.39
CA SER A 429 -68.11 26.46 48.31
C SER A 429 -68.03 25.38 47.23
N PHE A 430 -68.85 24.33 47.32
CA PHE A 430 -68.90 23.29 46.29
C PHE A 430 -69.09 23.88 44.88
N SER A 431 -69.94 24.90 44.73
CA SER A 431 -70.14 25.63 43.46
C SER A 431 -68.91 26.37 42.92
N ALA A 432 -67.94 26.69 43.78
CA ALA A 432 -66.68 27.31 43.37
C ALA A 432 -65.63 26.30 42.88
N HIS A 433 -65.84 24.98 43.12
CA HIS A 433 -64.93 23.94 42.65
C HIS A 433 -64.95 23.81 41.12
N VAL A 434 -66.08 24.10 40.47
CA VAL A 434 -66.23 24.12 39.00
C VAL A 434 -65.16 25.00 38.32
N ASN A 435 -64.71 26.08 38.97
CA ASN A 435 -63.78 27.04 38.39
C ASN A 435 -62.29 26.74 38.67
N ILE A 436 -61.98 25.69 39.44
CA ILE A 436 -60.61 25.32 39.84
C ILE A 436 -60.21 23.90 39.39
N ILE A 437 -61.11 23.20 38.71
CA ILE A 437 -60.86 21.90 38.08
C ILE A 437 -60.76 22.09 36.57
N HIS A 438 -59.95 21.30 35.90
CA HIS A 438 -59.86 21.34 34.44
C HIS A 438 -61.16 20.85 33.80
N ASP A 439 -61.65 21.54 32.77
CA ASP A 439 -62.97 21.30 32.15
C ASP A 439 -63.21 19.83 31.77
N GLU A 440 -62.19 19.15 31.22
CA GLU A 440 -62.25 17.73 30.81
C GLU A 440 -62.40 16.74 31.99
N ASP A 441 -62.02 17.14 33.20
CA ASP A 441 -61.99 16.25 34.37
C ASP A 441 -63.16 16.51 35.34
N TRP A 442 -63.96 17.57 35.10
CA TRP A 442 -65.07 17.96 35.98
C TRP A 442 -66.17 16.91 36.06
N ASP A 443 -66.60 16.36 34.92
CA ASP A 443 -67.69 15.38 34.88
C ASP A 443 -67.37 14.13 35.71
N LEU A 444 -66.11 13.68 35.67
CA LEU A 444 -65.64 12.54 36.46
C LEU A 444 -65.65 12.84 37.96
N LEU A 445 -65.20 14.03 38.34
CA LEU A 445 -65.17 14.46 39.75
C LEU A 445 -66.58 14.69 40.30
N ASP A 446 -67.44 15.38 39.57
CA ASP A 446 -68.83 15.67 39.98
C ASP A 446 -69.61 14.37 40.15
N HIS A 447 -69.53 13.45 39.19
CA HIS A 447 -70.15 12.13 39.32
C HIS A 447 -69.63 11.36 40.54
N SER A 448 -68.31 11.35 40.75
CA SER A 448 -67.68 10.65 41.89
C SER A 448 -68.10 11.25 43.23
N ILE A 449 -68.24 12.58 43.33
CA ILE A 449 -68.70 13.26 44.55
C ILE A 449 -70.20 13.04 44.77
N GLN A 450 -71.03 13.05 43.71
CA GLN A 450 -72.46 12.76 43.81
C GLN A 450 -72.74 11.33 44.28
N GLU A 451 -72.01 10.34 43.73
CA GLU A 451 -72.08 8.94 44.17
C GLU A 451 -71.63 8.78 45.62
N LEU A 452 -70.55 9.46 46.02
CA LEU A 452 -70.10 9.46 47.41
C LEU A 452 -71.14 10.09 48.34
N SER A 453 -71.76 11.20 47.94
CA SER A 453 -72.74 11.92 48.78
C SER A 453 -74.09 11.22 48.86
N THR A 454 -74.51 10.51 47.81
CA THR A 454 -75.84 9.88 47.74
C THR A 454 -75.79 8.44 48.22
N ASN A 455 -74.83 7.67 47.73
CA ASN A 455 -74.75 6.24 47.94
C ASN A 455 -73.64 5.84 48.92
N GLY A 456 -72.78 6.78 49.32
CA GLY A 456 -71.60 6.50 50.15
C GLY A 456 -70.53 5.69 49.44
N THR A 457 -70.53 5.66 48.10
CA THR A 457 -69.59 4.90 47.28
C THR A 457 -68.21 5.59 47.30
N PRO A 458 -67.15 4.95 47.80
CA PRO A 458 -65.81 5.53 47.79
C PRO A 458 -65.31 5.75 46.36
N PHE A 459 -64.52 6.80 46.15
CA PHE A 459 -63.84 7.07 44.88
C PHE A 459 -62.33 7.18 45.07
N ASP A 460 -61.60 6.88 44.00
CA ASP A 460 -60.15 6.98 43.90
C ASP A 460 -59.83 7.40 42.45
N ILE A 461 -59.54 8.69 42.25
CA ILE A 461 -59.41 9.30 40.91
C ILE A 461 -58.23 10.27 40.85
N GLU A 462 -57.63 10.38 39.66
CA GLU A 462 -56.61 11.39 39.34
C GLU A 462 -57.21 12.42 38.38
N PHE A 463 -57.05 13.71 38.67
CA PHE A 463 -57.54 14.80 37.81
C PHE A 463 -56.68 16.06 37.93
N ARG A 464 -56.87 16.98 36.98
CA ARG A 464 -56.12 18.23 36.90
C ARG A 464 -56.85 19.36 37.61
N ILE A 465 -56.09 20.14 38.38
CA ILE A 465 -56.55 21.37 39.04
C ILE A 465 -55.87 22.59 38.45
N LEU A 466 -56.61 23.70 38.43
CA LEU A 466 -56.19 25.01 37.94
C LEU A 466 -55.88 25.92 39.13
N ARG A 467 -54.61 26.30 39.31
CA ARG A 467 -54.21 27.21 40.39
C ARG A 467 -54.48 28.68 40.04
N PRO A 468 -54.74 29.55 41.03
CA PRO A 468 -54.75 30.99 40.84
C PRO A 468 -53.39 31.46 40.29
N GLY A 469 -53.36 31.93 39.03
CA GLY A 469 -52.13 32.27 38.31
C GLY A 469 -51.84 31.41 37.06
N GLY A 470 -52.71 30.45 36.72
CA GLY A 470 -52.70 29.76 35.42
C GLY A 470 -51.89 28.46 35.34
N GLY A 471 -51.38 27.95 36.46
CA GLY A 471 -50.64 26.68 36.50
C GLY A 471 -51.55 25.47 36.67
N ILE A 472 -51.32 24.42 35.87
CA ILE A 472 -51.98 23.11 36.00
C ILE A 472 -51.19 22.23 37.00
N ARG A 473 -51.89 21.49 37.83
CA ARG A 473 -51.33 20.43 38.70
C ARG A 473 -52.16 19.16 38.59
N TRP A 474 -51.50 18.01 38.71
CA TRP A 474 -52.17 16.72 38.82
C TRP A 474 -52.44 16.40 40.28
N MET A 475 -53.68 16.05 40.58
CA MET A 475 -54.12 15.71 41.92
C MET A 475 -54.70 14.29 41.94
N HIS A 476 -54.24 13.50 42.89
CA HIS A 476 -54.82 12.20 43.23
C HIS A 476 -55.75 12.38 44.43
N ALA A 477 -57.03 12.11 44.25
CA ALA A 477 -58.04 12.27 45.29
C ALA A 477 -58.72 10.94 45.61
N ARG A 478 -58.83 10.66 46.90
CA ARG A 478 -59.59 9.52 47.42
C ARG A 478 -60.65 10.01 48.40
N GLY A 479 -61.89 9.61 48.21
CA GLY A 479 -63.01 9.97 49.09
C GLY A 479 -63.73 8.72 49.59
N SER A 480 -64.13 8.73 50.86
CA SER A 480 -64.90 7.67 51.53
C SER A 480 -65.98 8.30 52.42
N ALA A 481 -67.02 7.53 52.74
CA ALA A 481 -68.16 8.01 53.51
C ALA A 481 -68.53 7.04 54.63
N ASN A 482 -68.92 7.57 55.79
CA ASN A 482 -69.59 6.84 56.86
C ASN A 482 -71.10 7.05 56.75
N LYS A 483 -71.87 5.99 56.98
CA LYS A 483 -73.34 6.01 56.94
C LYS A 483 -73.93 5.99 58.36
N ASN A 484 -75.06 6.64 58.54
CA ASN A 484 -75.91 6.56 59.73
C ASN A 484 -76.66 5.22 59.76
N GLU A 485 -77.28 4.88 60.90
CA GLU A 485 -78.07 3.65 61.07
C GLU A 485 -79.26 3.54 60.10
N ASP A 486 -79.74 4.66 59.54
CA ASP A 486 -80.80 4.72 58.53
C ASP A 486 -80.29 4.59 57.08
N GLY A 487 -78.99 4.40 56.88
CA GLY A 487 -78.33 4.27 55.58
C GLY A 487 -77.95 5.59 54.90
N SER A 488 -78.30 6.75 55.49
CA SER A 488 -77.92 8.07 54.98
C SER A 488 -76.43 8.36 55.21
N VAL A 489 -75.77 9.12 54.33
CA VAL A 489 -74.36 9.50 54.50
C VAL A 489 -74.22 10.51 55.64
N ALA A 490 -73.54 10.10 56.70
CA ALA A 490 -73.31 10.88 57.91
C ALA A 490 -72.13 11.83 57.77
N ARG A 491 -71.05 11.35 57.14
CA ARG A 491 -69.78 12.08 57.04
C ARG A 491 -69.00 11.57 55.84
N MET A 492 -68.43 12.48 55.06
CA MET A 492 -67.48 12.18 53.99
C MET A 492 -66.10 12.65 54.39
N PHE A 493 -65.07 11.92 53.99
CA PHE A 493 -63.69 12.30 54.26
C PHE A 493 -62.79 11.74 53.17
N GLY A 494 -61.64 12.36 52.97
CA GLY A 494 -60.75 11.95 51.90
C GLY A 494 -59.37 12.58 51.98
N THR A 495 -58.53 12.19 51.04
CA THR A 495 -57.18 12.72 50.85
C THR A 495 -57.04 13.35 49.48
N ALA A 496 -56.21 14.38 49.38
CA ALA A 496 -55.80 15.01 48.14
C ALA A 496 -54.26 15.05 48.11
N GLN A 497 -53.65 14.50 47.07
CA GLN A 497 -52.20 14.44 46.89
C GLN A 497 -51.78 15.12 45.59
N ASP A 498 -50.77 16.00 45.64
CA ASP A 498 -50.13 16.52 44.43
C ASP A 498 -49.18 15.46 43.83
N ILE A 499 -49.52 14.94 42.65
CA ILE A 499 -48.74 13.90 41.93
C ILE A 499 -48.05 14.45 40.68
N THR A 500 -47.91 15.77 40.55
CA THR A 500 -47.36 16.42 39.35
C THR A 500 -45.93 15.98 39.05
N ASP A 501 -45.05 15.92 40.06
CA ASP A 501 -43.64 15.51 39.89
C ASP A 501 -43.56 14.06 39.36
N ARG A 502 -44.46 13.17 39.80
CA ARG A 502 -44.54 11.78 39.34
C ARG A 502 -44.92 11.72 37.87
N LYS A 503 -45.97 12.44 37.45
CA LYS A 503 -46.41 12.48 36.04
C LYS A 503 -45.32 13.06 35.12
N GLN A 504 -44.60 14.09 35.54
CA GLN A 504 -43.50 14.67 34.76
C GLN A 504 -42.32 13.70 34.61
N ILE A 505 -42.00 12.91 35.64
CA ILE A 505 -40.97 11.87 35.54
C ILE A 505 -41.41 10.74 34.60
N GLU A 506 -42.67 10.31 34.67
CA GLU A 506 -43.23 9.30 33.77
C GLU A 506 -43.18 9.77 32.30
N GLU A 507 -43.57 11.02 32.02
CA GLU A 507 -43.48 11.63 30.68
C GLU A 507 -42.03 11.77 30.20
N THR A 508 -41.14 12.30 31.04
CA THR A 508 -39.71 12.48 30.69
C THR A 508 -39.05 11.12 30.40
N LEU A 509 -39.40 10.08 31.16
CA LEU A 509 -38.91 8.73 30.94
C LEU A 509 -39.40 8.21 29.58
N GLN A 510 -40.69 8.31 29.29
CA GLN A 510 -41.26 7.91 27.98
C GLN A 510 -40.61 8.67 26.81
N GLU A 511 -40.39 9.98 26.94
CA GLU A 511 -39.71 10.77 25.92
C GLU A 511 -38.25 10.34 25.71
N SER A 512 -37.54 10.03 26.79
CA SER A 512 -36.17 9.53 26.72
C SER A 512 -36.10 8.14 26.07
N GLU A 513 -36.98 7.22 26.42
CA GLU A 513 -37.07 5.89 25.83
C GLU A 513 -37.39 5.97 24.34
N ALA A 514 -38.35 6.81 23.95
CA ALA A 514 -38.68 7.07 22.55
C ALA A 514 -37.50 7.68 21.79
N LYS A 515 -36.73 8.56 22.43
CA LYS A 515 -35.50 9.14 21.85
C LYS A 515 -34.43 8.07 21.63
N TYR A 516 -34.16 7.21 22.62
CA TYR A 516 -33.16 6.14 22.48
C TYR A 516 -33.56 5.11 21.42
N ARG A 517 -34.84 4.72 21.34
CA ARG A 517 -35.34 3.85 20.26
C ARG A 517 -35.07 4.46 18.88
N ARG A 518 -35.43 5.74 18.67
CA ARG A 518 -35.15 6.41 17.39
C ARG A 518 -33.67 6.48 17.02
N VAL A 519 -32.77 6.62 17.99
CA VAL A 519 -31.31 6.61 17.74
C VAL A 519 -30.83 5.21 17.38
N SER A 520 -31.35 4.18 18.05
CA SER A 520 -31.06 2.77 17.74
C SER A 520 -31.54 2.40 16.33
N ASP A 521 -32.78 2.74 15.98
CA ASP A 521 -33.40 2.35 14.70
C ASP A 521 -32.76 3.03 13.48
N ASN A 522 -32.16 4.20 13.66
CA ASN A 522 -31.47 4.93 12.59
C ASN A 522 -29.94 4.64 12.55
N SER A 523 -29.44 3.76 13.40
CA SER A 523 -28.04 3.33 13.36
C SER A 523 -27.82 2.37 12.18
N PRO A 524 -26.80 2.58 11.32
CA PRO A 524 -26.44 1.62 10.29
C PRO A 524 -25.80 0.34 10.84
N ALA A 525 -25.43 0.32 12.13
CA ALA A 525 -24.92 -0.84 12.83
C ALA A 525 -26.00 -1.45 13.71
N VAL A 526 -26.05 -2.78 13.76
CA VAL A 526 -26.88 -3.55 14.69
C VAL A 526 -26.34 -3.34 16.09
N LEU A 527 -27.13 -2.77 16.99
CA LEU A 527 -26.77 -2.65 18.40
C LEU A 527 -27.25 -3.90 19.14
N TYR A 528 -26.39 -4.50 19.95
CA TYR A 528 -26.73 -5.70 20.70
C TYR A 528 -26.19 -5.65 22.13
N GLN A 529 -26.90 -6.34 23.01
CA GLN A 529 -26.39 -6.82 24.28
C GLN A 529 -26.21 -8.33 24.15
N PHE A 530 -25.02 -8.80 24.47
CA PHE A 530 -24.66 -10.21 24.48
C PHE A 530 -24.30 -10.60 25.90
N MET A 531 -24.84 -11.69 26.42
CA MET A 531 -24.63 -12.12 27.79
C MET A 531 -24.15 -13.57 27.81
N MET A 532 -23.13 -13.83 28.63
CA MET A 532 -22.68 -15.16 29.01
C MET A 532 -22.93 -15.39 30.49
N THR A 533 -23.71 -16.41 30.82
CA THR A 533 -23.95 -16.81 32.21
C THR A 533 -22.75 -17.59 32.79
N PRO A 534 -22.63 -17.74 34.12
CA PRO A 534 -21.50 -18.45 34.75
C PRO A 534 -21.31 -19.90 34.31
N ASP A 535 -22.37 -20.55 33.83
CA ASP A 535 -22.37 -21.92 33.28
C ASP A 535 -21.95 -21.97 31.79
N GLY A 536 -21.62 -20.82 31.20
CA GLY A 536 -21.15 -20.69 29.82
C GLY A 536 -22.26 -20.62 28.77
N ALA A 537 -23.53 -20.50 29.16
CA ALA A 537 -24.62 -20.33 28.20
C ALA A 537 -24.67 -18.89 27.66
N PHE A 538 -25.02 -18.75 26.37
CA PHE A 538 -25.07 -17.47 25.69
C PHE A 538 -26.51 -17.01 25.45
N SER A 539 -26.79 -15.72 25.62
CA SER A 539 -28.06 -15.10 25.27
C SER A 539 -27.87 -13.68 24.73
N PHE A 540 -28.88 -13.16 24.05
CA PHE A 540 -28.90 -11.76 23.61
C PHE A 540 -30.06 -11.06 24.33
N PRO A 541 -29.80 -10.35 25.46
CA PRO A 541 -30.84 -9.60 26.17
C PRO A 541 -31.51 -8.51 25.32
N TYR A 542 -30.78 -7.98 24.35
CA TYR A 542 -31.27 -6.96 23.44
C TYR A 542 -30.57 -7.06 22.09
N VAL A 543 -31.33 -6.88 21.00
CA VAL A 543 -30.82 -6.69 19.64
C VAL A 543 -31.72 -5.66 18.95
N SER A 544 -31.12 -4.68 18.27
CA SER A 544 -31.87 -3.71 17.47
C SER A 544 -32.49 -4.34 16.23
N ASP A 545 -33.65 -3.86 15.79
CA ASP A 545 -34.40 -4.40 14.63
C ASP A 545 -33.63 -4.34 13.29
N VAL A 546 -32.60 -3.48 13.20
CA VAL A 546 -31.67 -3.40 12.05
C VAL A 546 -31.00 -4.74 11.73
N VAL A 547 -30.96 -5.68 12.69
CA VAL A 547 -30.40 -7.02 12.52
C VAL A 547 -31.07 -7.81 11.40
N GLU A 548 -32.38 -7.65 11.19
CA GLU A 548 -33.11 -8.37 10.16
C GLU A 548 -32.65 -7.97 8.76
N ALA A 549 -32.51 -6.66 8.52
CA ALA A 549 -31.95 -6.16 7.26
C ALA A 549 -30.48 -6.57 7.08
N THR A 550 -29.71 -6.65 8.17
CA THR A 550 -28.27 -6.92 8.14
C THR A 550 -27.95 -8.38 7.86
N ILE A 551 -28.52 -9.31 8.65
CA ILE A 551 -28.18 -10.75 8.63
C ILE A 551 -29.36 -11.67 8.29
N GLY A 552 -30.59 -11.15 8.13
CA GLY A 552 -31.75 -11.92 7.66
C GLY A 552 -32.56 -12.66 8.74
N ILE A 553 -32.30 -12.41 10.03
CA ILE A 553 -33.07 -12.96 11.16
C ILE A 553 -33.63 -11.81 11.98
N SER A 554 -34.89 -11.90 12.40
CA SER A 554 -35.52 -10.89 13.26
C SER A 554 -34.90 -10.82 14.65
N ALA A 555 -34.90 -9.64 15.26
CA ALA A 555 -34.40 -9.44 16.61
C ALA A 555 -35.12 -10.34 17.63
N GLU A 556 -36.44 -10.50 17.49
CA GLU A 556 -37.25 -11.34 18.37
C GLU A 556 -36.82 -12.82 18.32
N GLU A 557 -36.45 -13.32 17.16
CA GLU A 557 -35.96 -14.70 17.03
C GLU A 557 -34.60 -14.92 17.68
N ILE A 558 -33.68 -13.96 17.55
CA ILE A 558 -32.34 -14.02 18.17
C ILE A 558 -32.44 -13.92 19.69
N MET A 559 -33.30 -13.05 20.20
CA MET A 559 -33.51 -12.89 21.65
C MET A 559 -34.20 -14.11 22.28
N LYS A 560 -35.04 -14.84 21.53
CA LYS A 560 -35.65 -16.10 21.97
C LYS A 560 -34.69 -17.28 21.92
N ASP A 561 -33.85 -17.33 20.88
CA ASP A 561 -32.92 -18.43 20.64
C ASP A 561 -31.60 -17.90 20.05
N SER A 562 -30.59 -17.74 20.92
CA SER A 562 -29.27 -17.24 20.56
C SER A 562 -28.49 -18.19 19.64
N SER A 563 -28.86 -19.48 19.58
CA SER A 563 -28.21 -20.46 18.71
C SER A 563 -28.45 -20.18 17.23
N LYS A 564 -29.56 -19.50 16.88
CA LYS A 564 -29.86 -19.07 15.51
C LYS A 564 -28.81 -18.11 14.95
N PHE A 565 -28.32 -17.19 15.76
CA PHE A 565 -27.24 -16.29 15.34
C PHE A 565 -25.92 -17.06 15.13
N LEU A 566 -25.56 -17.94 16.07
CA LEU A 566 -24.35 -18.78 15.96
C LEU A 566 -24.38 -19.68 14.72
N GLY A 567 -25.55 -20.20 14.36
CA GLY A 567 -25.75 -20.99 13.14
C GLY A 567 -25.54 -20.22 11.84
N MET A 568 -25.60 -18.89 11.87
CA MET A 568 -25.29 -18.05 10.71
C MET A 568 -23.80 -17.76 10.56
N VAL A 569 -22.98 -17.94 11.59
CA VAL A 569 -21.52 -17.75 11.49
C VAL A 569 -20.94 -18.82 10.57
N HIS A 570 -20.15 -18.40 9.58
CA HIS A 570 -19.52 -19.30 8.61
C HIS A 570 -18.69 -20.38 9.34
N PRO A 571 -18.77 -21.67 8.94
CA PRO A 571 -18.14 -22.78 9.69
C PRO A 571 -16.65 -22.60 9.98
N GLU A 572 -15.90 -21.99 9.05
CA GLU A 572 -14.47 -21.71 9.22
C GLU A 572 -14.18 -20.62 10.27
N ASP A 573 -15.12 -19.72 10.52
CA ASP A 573 -14.94 -18.55 11.40
C ASP A 573 -15.49 -18.80 12.81
N GLN A 574 -16.26 -19.88 13.02
CA GLN A 574 -16.85 -20.24 14.32
C GLN A 574 -15.81 -20.43 15.43
N LYS A 575 -14.67 -21.06 15.11
CA LYS A 575 -13.59 -21.27 16.08
C LYS A 575 -12.97 -19.96 16.54
N MET A 576 -12.66 -19.08 15.58
CA MET A 576 -12.11 -17.74 15.85
C MET A 576 -13.08 -16.88 16.67
N PHE A 577 -14.39 -16.99 16.38
CA PHE A 577 -15.44 -16.32 17.13
C PHE A 577 -15.45 -16.75 18.61
N GLN A 578 -15.40 -18.04 18.89
CA GLN A 578 -15.36 -18.58 20.25
C GLN A 578 -14.08 -18.18 21.01
N GLU A 579 -12.92 -18.29 20.37
CA GLU A 579 -11.63 -17.90 20.97
C GLU A 579 -11.59 -16.42 21.34
N SER A 580 -12.18 -15.56 20.50
CA SER A 580 -12.24 -14.11 20.75
C SER A 580 -13.12 -13.76 21.95
N ILE A 581 -14.27 -14.44 22.11
CA ILE A 581 -15.14 -14.27 23.29
C ILE A 581 -14.40 -14.71 24.55
N MET A 582 -13.79 -15.90 24.55
CA MET A 582 -13.06 -16.42 25.72
C MET A 582 -11.92 -15.50 26.14
N LYS A 583 -11.15 -14.98 25.17
CA LYS A 583 -10.09 -14.01 25.45
C LYS A 583 -10.64 -12.74 26.10
N SER A 584 -11.79 -12.24 25.64
CA SER A 584 -12.45 -11.05 26.22
C SER A 584 -12.95 -11.29 27.65
N VAL A 585 -13.42 -12.51 27.96
CA VAL A 585 -13.76 -12.91 29.33
C VAL A 585 -12.54 -12.87 30.24
N GLU A 586 -11.40 -13.39 29.78
CA GLU A 586 -10.16 -13.46 30.57
C GLU A 586 -9.48 -12.09 30.75
N SER A 587 -9.45 -11.26 29.71
CA SER A 587 -8.72 -9.99 29.72
C SER A 587 -9.55 -8.78 30.13
N LEU A 588 -10.88 -8.88 30.11
CA LEU A 588 -11.83 -7.76 30.22
C LEU A 588 -11.61 -6.67 29.14
N GLU A 589 -11.03 -7.03 28.00
CA GLU A 589 -10.86 -6.13 26.85
C GLU A 589 -12.00 -6.28 25.84
N SER A 590 -12.26 -5.23 25.06
CA SER A 590 -13.21 -5.30 23.95
C SER A 590 -12.81 -6.36 22.94
N PHE A 591 -13.75 -7.13 22.37
CA PHE A 591 -13.46 -8.07 21.29
C PHE A 591 -13.82 -7.49 19.92
N PRO A 592 -12.87 -6.87 19.19
CA PRO A 592 -13.07 -6.55 17.78
C PRO A 592 -12.92 -7.83 16.96
N LEU A 593 -13.89 -8.13 16.09
CA LEU A 593 -13.82 -9.30 15.22
C LEU A 593 -14.48 -9.02 13.87
N ILE A 594 -13.80 -9.45 12.80
CA ILE A 594 -14.37 -9.50 11.46
C ILE A 594 -14.57 -10.96 11.10
N PHE A 595 -15.77 -11.33 10.69
CA PHE A 595 -16.13 -12.71 10.37
C PHE A 595 -17.23 -12.76 9.31
N ARG A 596 -17.43 -13.94 8.72
CA ARG A 596 -18.45 -14.18 7.71
C ARG A 596 -19.74 -14.70 8.34
N CYS A 597 -20.87 -14.19 7.86
CA CYS A 597 -22.20 -14.72 8.12
C CYS A 597 -22.83 -15.23 6.82
N MET A 598 -23.62 -16.29 6.93
CA MET A 598 -24.46 -16.82 5.86
C MET A 598 -25.81 -16.10 5.90
N LYS A 599 -26.17 -15.41 4.82
CA LYS A 599 -27.47 -14.75 4.64
C LYS A 599 -28.07 -15.18 3.32
N ASP A 600 -29.29 -15.75 3.34
CA ASP A 600 -30.05 -16.14 2.14
C ASP A 600 -29.27 -17.01 1.14
N GLY A 601 -28.33 -17.84 1.63
CA GLY A 601 -27.45 -18.68 0.81
C GLY A 601 -26.19 -18.00 0.26
N GLY A 602 -25.97 -16.72 0.55
CA GLY A 602 -24.75 -15.96 0.23
C GLY A 602 -23.92 -15.61 1.47
N GLU A 603 -22.65 -15.29 1.24
CA GLU A 603 -21.73 -14.86 2.30
C GLU A 603 -21.73 -13.33 2.45
N ILE A 604 -21.81 -12.85 3.69
CA ILE A 604 -21.60 -11.45 4.04
C ILE A 604 -20.48 -11.31 5.07
N TRP A 605 -19.71 -10.23 4.98
CA TRP A 605 -18.71 -9.88 5.96
C TRP A 605 -19.29 -8.95 6.99
N VAL A 606 -19.11 -9.28 8.26
CA VAL A 606 -19.56 -8.48 9.39
C VAL A 606 -18.40 -8.13 10.32
N GLU A 607 -18.40 -6.90 10.81
CA GLU A 607 -17.46 -6.39 11.81
C GLU A 607 -18.22 -6.19 13.11
N THR A 608 -17.74 -6.78 14.20
CA THR A 608 -18.33 -6.61 15.53
C THR A 608 -17.32 -6.07 16.53
N ARG A 609 -17.81 -5.31 17.50
CA ARG A 609 -17.05 -4.92 18.69
C ARG A 609 -17.95 -4.89 19.89
N GLY A 610 -17.65 -5.69 20.91
CA GLY A 610 -18.33 -5.67 22.20
C GLY A 610 -17.42 -5.25 23.34
N THR A 611 -17.90 -4.37 24.22
CA THR A 611 -17.20 -3.96 25.45
C THR A 611 -17.71 -4.80 26.62
N PRO A 612 -16.84 -5.56 27.32
CA PRO A 612 -17.26 -6.40 28.43
C PRO A 612 -17.58 -5.62 29.71
N ALA A 613 -18.57 -6.10 30.46
CA ALA A 613 -18.95 -5.67 31.79
C ALA A 613 -19.32 -6.91 32.64
N PRO A 614 -18.58 -7.19 33.73
CA PRO A 614 -18.89 -8.32 34.61
C PRO A 614 -20.18 -8.07 35.39
N LEU A 615 -21.01 -9.11 35.52
CA LEU A 615 -22.27 -9.09 36.25
C LEU A 615 -22.08 -9.56 37.70
N ALA A 616 -22.98 -9.12 38.59
CA ALA A 616 -22.89 -9.42 40.02
C ALA A 616 -23.05 -10.91 40.36
N ASP A 617 -23.65 -11.70 39.47
CA ASP A 617 -23.83 -13.14 39.57
C ASP A 617 -22.64 -13.96 39.03
N GLY A 618 -21.59 -13.29 38.56
CA GLY A 618 -20.42 -13.91 37.93
C GLY A 618 -20.54 -14.12 36.42
N GLY A 619 -21.66 -13.71 35.81
CA GLY A 619 -21.80 -13.67 34.35
C GLY A 619 -21.06 -12.49 33.72
N MET A 620 -21.13 -12.39 32.40
CA MET A 620 -20.49 -11.34 31.62
C MET A 620 -21.50 -10.77 30.60
N LEU A 621 -21.59 -9.45 30.52
CA LEU A 621 -22.40 -8.72 29.54
C LEU A 621 -21.47 -7.98 28.59
N TRP A 622 -21.79 -7.96 27.30
CA TRP A 622 -21.12 -7.12 26.32
C TRP A 622 -22.15 -6.23 25.64
N ASP A 623 -21.91 -4.92 25.72
CA ASP A 623 -22.59 -3.93 24.89
C ASP A 623 -21.75 -3.73 23.62
N GLY A 624 -22.36 -3.96 22.46
CA GLY A 624 -21.62 -3.96 21.20
C GLY A 624 -22.44 -3.57 20.00
N PHE A 625 -21.73 -3.49 18.87
CA PHE A 625 -22.34 -3.28 17.56
C PHE A 625 -21.85 -4.30 16.55
N LEU A 626 -22.66 -4.58 15.54
CA LEU A 626 -22.32 -5.40 14.38
C LEU A 626 -22.64 -4.62 13.09
N LEU A 627 -21.66 -4.52 12.20
CA LEU A 627 -21.73 -3.74 10.98
C LEU A 627 -21.49 -4.64 9.75
N ASN A 628 -22.32 -4.55 8.72
CA ASN A 628 -22.05 -5.21 7.45
C ASN A 628 -20.98 -4.44 6.66
N ILE A 629 -19.87 -5.11 6.38
CA ILE A 629 -18.71 -4.55 5.68
C ILE A 629 -18.44 -5.24 4.33
N THR A 630 -19.39 -6.01 3.79
CA THR A 630 -19.21 -6.77 2.54
C THR A 630 -18.75 -5.88 1.39
N LYS A 631 -19.36 -4.70 1.19
CA LYS A 631 -18.95 -3.75 0.14
C LYS A 631 -17.51 -3.26 0.34
N ARG A 632 -17.09 -3.02 1.58
CA ARG A 632 -15.72 -2.59 1.92
C ARG A 632 -14.72 -3.71 1.59
N LYS A 633 -15.05 -4.95 1.93
CA LYS A 633 -14.20 -6.13 1.66
C LYS A 633 -14.06 -6.42 0.17
N GLN A 634 -15.16 -6.36 -0.59
CA GLN A 634 -15.13 -6.52 -2.05
C GLN A 634 -14.26 -5.45 -2.74
N ALA A 635 -14.36 -4.18 -2.31
CA ALA A 635 -13.53 -3.11 -2.85
C ALA A 635 -12.03 -3.26 -2.50
N GLU A 636 -11.72 -3.80 -1.30
CA GLU A 636 -10.35 -4.09 -0.87
C GLU A 636 -9.73 -5.19 -1.74
N GLU A 637 -10.44 -6.31 -1.94
CA GLU A 637 -10.01 -7.43 -2.79
C GLU A 637 -9.84 -7.01 -4.27
N GLU A 638 -10.77 -6.21 -4.81
CA GLU A 638 -10.66 -5.68 -6.17
C GLU A 638 -9.41 -4.80 -6.33
N ARG A 639 -9.14 -3.93 -5.35
CA ARG A 639 -7.96 -3.06 -5.37
C ARG A 639 -6.67 -3.87 -5.30
N GLU A 640 -6.58 -4.86 -4.44
CA GLU A 640 -5.40 -5.75 -4.34
C GLU A 640 -5.15 -6.48 -5.66
N LYS A 641 -6.20 -7.01 -6.28
CA LYS A 641 -6.10 -7.67 -7.58
C LYS A 641 -5.60 -6.73 -8.67
N LEU A 642 -6.13 -5.51 -8.74
CA LEU A 642 -5.67 -4.49 -9.68
C LEU A 642 -4.21 -4.08 -9.43
N GLN A 643 -3.80 -3.97 -8.16
CA GLN A 643 -2.41 -3.68 -7.80
C GLN A 643 -1.45 -4.79 -8.25
N GLU A 644 -1.81 -6.06 -8.05
CA GLU A 644 -1.02 -7.19 -8.55
C GLU A 644 -0.92 -7.18 -10.08
N GLU A 645 -2.00 -6.86 -10.80
CA GLU A 645 -1.99 -6.75 -12.27
C GLU A 645 -1.06 -5.63 -12.75
N VAL A 646 -1.11 -4.45 -12.10
CA VAL A 646 -0.22 -3.33 -12.42
C VAL A 646 1.24 -3.67 -12.13
N LEU A 647 1.54 -4.34 -11.02
CA LEU A 647 2.89 -4.78 -10.68
C LEU A 647 3.43 -5.79 -11.69
N LYS A 648 2.60 -6.76 -12.11
CA LYS A 648 2.97 -7.72 -13.18
C LYS A 648 3.24 -7.00 -14.51
N ALA A 649 2.39 -6.06 -14.89
CA ALA A 649 2.58 -5.27 -16.12
C ALA A 649 3.89 -4.45 -16.10
N ARG A 650 4.18 -3.75 -14.99
CA ARG A 650 5.42 -2.97 -14.83
C ARG A 650 6.66 -3.86 -14.85
N LYS A 651 6.60 -5.04 -14.22
CA LYS A 651 7.72 -6.00 -14.22
C LYS A 651 8.01 -6.51 -15.63
N LEU A 652 6.96 -6.77 -16.42
CA LEU A 652 7.08 -7.16 -17.83
C LEU A 652 7.63 -6.03 -18.70
N GLU A 653 7.20 -4.78 -18.48
CA GLU A 653 7.67 -3.60 -19.20
C GLU A 653 9.16 -3.31 -18.95
N SER A 654 9.60 -3.38 -17.69
CA SER A 654 11.00 -3.20 -17.31
C SER A 654 11.90 -4.30 -17.88
N LEU A 655 11.48 -5.57 -17.79
CA LEU A 655 12.18 -6.70 -18.41
C LEU A 655 12.23 -6.58 -19.92
N GLY A 656 11.15 -6.11 -20.54
CA GLY A 656 11.09 -5.82 -21.96
C GLY A 656 12.15 -4.79 -22.34
N THR A 657 12.18 -3.63 -21.70
CA THR A 657 13.15 -2.57 -22.02
C THR A 657 14.60 -3.03 -21.91
N LEU A 658 14.94 -3.76 -20.83
CA LEU A 658 16.28 -4.30 -20.61
C LEU A 658 16.68 -5.35 -21.67
N ALA A 659 15.77 -6.28 -21.99
CA ALA A 659 16.05 -7.34 -22.95
C ALA A 659 16.39 -6.82 -24.36
N GLY A 660 15.91 -5.62 -24.73
CA GLY A 660 16.14 -5.05 -26.06
C GLY A 660 17.44 -4.29 -26.17
N GLY A 661 17.84 -3.62 -25.09
CA GLY A 661 19.21 -3.10 -24.97
C GLY A 661 20.21 -4.24 -25.06
N ILE A 662 20.01 -5.29 -24.26
CA ILE A 662 20.90 -6.48 -24.25
C ILE A 662 20.95 -7.16 -25.62
N ALA A 663 19.81 -7.39 -26.27
CA ALA A 663 19.78 -8.09 -27.55
C ALA A 663 20.34 -7.25 -28.70
N HIS A 664 20.17 -5.93 -28.65
CA HIS A 664 20.83 -5.01 -29.57
C HIS A 664 22.35 -5.12 -29.46
N ASP A 665 22.89 -5.01 -28.24
CA ASP A 665 24.34 -5.05 -28.02
C ASP A 665 24.93 -6.43 -28.36
N LEU A 666 24.19 -7.51 -28.04
CA LEU A 666 24.55 -8.87 -28.42
C LEU A 666 24.62 -9.04 -29.96
N ASN A 667 23.69 -8.45 -30.70
CA ASN A 667 23.68 -8.53 -32.16
C ASN A 667 24.88 -7.83 -32.79
N ASN A 668 25.34 -6.71 -32.22
CA ASN A 668 26.52 -6.01 -32.72
C ASN A 668 27.79 -6.86 -32.51
N LEU A 669 27.93 -7.51 -31.34
CA LEU A 669 29.02 -8.45 -31.08
C LEU A 669 28.97 -9.67 -32.00
N LEU A 670 27.79 -10.26 -32.20
CA LEU A 670 27.61 -11.40 -33.11
C LEU A 670 27.95 -11.01 -34.54
N PHE A 671 27.59 -9.81 -34.99
CA PHE A 671 27.93 -9.32 -36.32
C PHE A 671 29.46 -9.27 -36.51
N ALA A 672 30.17 -8.69 -35.54
CA ALA A 672 31.63 -8.58 -35.58
C ALA A 672 32.31 -9.95 -35.64
N VAL A 673 31.86 -10.91 -34.81
CA VAL A 673 32.42 -12.26 -34.75
C VAL A 673 32.13 -13.02 -36.04
N MET A 674 30.88 -13.01 -36.51
CA MET A 674 30.47 -13.69 -37.74
C MET A 674 31.25 -13.19 -38.95
N GLY A 675 31.36 -11.86 -39.15
CA GLY A 675 32.06 -11.33 -40.31
C GLY A 675 33.56 -11.66 -40.32
N ASN A 676 34.23 -11.66 -39.16
CA ASN A 676 35.64 -12.08 -39.09
C ASN A 676 35.82 -13.58 -39.36
N ILE A 677 34.86 -14.42 -38.92
CA ILE A 677 34.86 -15.85 -39.26
C ILE A 677 34.70 -16.04 -40.77
N SER A 678 33.73 -15.35 -41.41
CA SER A 678 33.52 -15.47 -42.86
C SER A 678 34.74 -14.99 -43.66
N LEU A 679 35.41 -13.91 -43.25
CA LEU A 679 36.67 -13.46 -43.86
C LEU A 679 37.79 -14.51 -43.71
N ALA A 680 37.95 -15.08 -42.52
CA ALA A 680 38.96 -16.10 -42.25
C ALA A 680 38.69 -17.41 -43.02
N GLN A 681 37.42 -17.79 -43.20
CA GLN A 681 37.04 -18.95 -44.01
C GLN A 681 37.40 -18.74 -45.49
N ASP A 682 37.20 -17.55 -46.04
CA ASP A 682 37.52 -17.24 -47.45
C ASP A 682 39.04 -17.21 -47.72
N ASP A 683 39.86 -16.86 -46.73
CA ASP A 683 41.32 -16.92 -46.82
C ASP A 683 41.88 -18.37 -46.76
N LEU A 684 41.07 -19.33 -46.31
CA LEU A 684 41.47 -20.72 -46.11
C LEU A 684 41.11 -21.62 -47.30
N LYS A 685 41.92 -22.68 -47.51
CA LYS A 685 41.57 -23.72 -48.48
C LYS A 685 40.43 -24.60 -47.92
N PRO A 686 39.45 -25.02 -48.75
CA PRO A 686 38.20 -25.66 -48.29
C PRO A 686 38.34 -26.97 -47.49
N GLU A 687 39.53 -27.57 -47.44
CA GLU A 687 39.77 -28.94 -46.96
C GLU A 687 40.78 -28.99 -45.78
N THR A 688 40.82 -27.96 -44.94
CA THR A 688 41.63 -27.97 -43.71
C THR A 688 40.73 -28.18 -42.48
N GLY A 689 41.21 -28.89 -41.44
CA GLY A 689 40.46 -29.00 -40.17
C GLY A 689 40.14 -27.64 -39.53
N THR A 690 40.94 -26.61 -39.82
CA THR A 690 40.65 -25.21 -39.43
C THR A 690 39.40 -24.65 -40.11
N SER A 691 39.15 -24.99 -41.39
CA SER A 691 37.95 -24.59 -42.13
C SER A 691 36.68 -25.23 -41.54
N GLU A 692 36.75 -26.48 -41.06
CA GLU A 692 35.64 -27.12 -40.35
C GLU A 692 35.35 -26.45 -39.00
N ASN A 693 36.39 -26.16 -38.20
CA ASN A 693 36.22 -25.46 -36.92
C ASN A 693 35.60 -24.06 -37.08
N LEU A 694 35.97 -23.32 -38.12
CA LEU A 694 35.38 -22.02 -38.42
C LEU A 694 33.92 -22.13 -38.88
N LYS A 695 33.55 -23.19 -39.62
CA LYS A 695 32.15 -23.46 -39.97
C LYS A 695 31.30 -23.77 -38.74
N GLU A 696 31.84 -24.53 -37.79
CA GLU A 696 31.15 -24.78 -36.51
C GLU A 696 30.97 -23.51 -35.70
N ALA A 697 32.00 -22.64 -35.64
CA ALA A 697 31.91 -21.35 -34.96
C ALA A 697 30.86 -20.42 -35.60
N GLU A 698 30.79 -20.38 -36.94
CA GLU A 698 29.78 -19.62 -37.67
C GLU A 698 28.36 -20.15 -37.39
N GLN A 699 28.17 -21.47 -37.42
CA GLN A 699 26.90 -22.13 -37.04
C GLN A 699 26.48 -21.79 -35.60
N ALA A 700 27.42 -21.75 -34.66
CA ALA A 700 27.13 -21.35 -33.28
C ALA A 700 26.67 -19.89 -33.18
N CYS A 701 27.29 -18.99 -33.96
CA CYS A 701 26.88 -17.59 -34.01
C CYS A 701 25.49 -17.40 -34.65
N ILE A 702 25.16 -18.19 -35.68
CA ILE A 702 23.81 -18.20 -36.28
C ILE A 702 22.76 -18.63 -35.24
N LYS A 703 23.04 -19.66 -34.43
CA LYS A 703 22.15 -20.06 -33.32
C LYS A 703 22.01 -18.94 -32.27
N ALA A 704 23.09 -18.24 -31.94
CA ALA A 704 23.04 -17.10 -31.03
C ALA A 704 22.23 -15.92 -31.60
N LYS A 705 22.30 -15.66 -32.92
CA LYS A 705 21.45 -14.70 -33.63
C LYS A 705 19.97 -15.04 -33.48
N GLU A 706 19.60 -16.31 -33.65
CA GLU A 706 18.22 -16.76 -33.45
C GLU A 706 17.73 -16.58 -32.01
N LEU A 707 18.62 -16.79 -31.02
CA LEU A 707 18.29 -16.57 -29.61
C LEU A 707 18.08 -15.08 -29.32
N SER A 708 18.97 -14.23 -29.84
CA SER A 708 18.86 -12.78 -29.72
C SER A 708 17.56 -12.24 -30.35
N ALA A 709 17.17 -12.77 -31.52
CA ALA A 709 15.91 -12.41 -32.15
C ALA A 709 14.69 -12.69 -31.25
N ARG A 710 14.68 -13.81 -30.50
CA ARG A 710 13.61 -14.12 -29.53
C ARG A 710 13.57 -13.13 -28.35
N LEU A 711 14.74 -12.66 -27.91
CA LEU A 711 14.87 -11.61 -26.88
C LEU A 711 14.39 -10.25 -27.39
N ILE A 712 14.69 -9.89 -28.64
CA ILE A 712 14.18 -8.65 -29.28
C ILE A 712 12.66 -8.67 -29.35
N THR A 713 12.06 -9.79 -29.79
CA THR A 713 10.60 -9.89 -29.88
C THR A 713 9.92 -9.80 -28.50
N PHE A 714 10.59 -10.25 -27.44
CA PHE A 714 10.15 -10.07 -26.06
C PHE A 714 10.27 -8.60 -25.60
N SER A 715 11.33 -7.91 -26.02
CA SER A 715 11.66 -6.55 -25.59
C SER A 715 10.88 -5.44 -26.28
N LYS A 716 11.02 -5.38 -27.61
CA LYS A 716 10.48 -4.34 -28.48
C LYS A 716 9.59 -5.00 -29.50
N GLY A 717 8.62 -5.81 -29.02
CA GLY A 717 7.36 -5.86 -29.73
C GLY A 717 6.77 -4.46 -29.66
N GLY A 718 7.09 -3.60 -30.62
CA GLY A 718 6.47 -2.28 -30.80
C GLY A 718 4.95 -2.42 -30.78
N ASP A 719 4.22 -1.31 -30.70
CA ASP A 719 2.77 -1.39 -30.81
C ASP A 719 2.41 -2.25 -32.04
N PRO A 720 1.66 -3.35 -31.84
CA PRO A 720 1.46 -4.34 -32.90
C PRO A 720 0.92 -3.66 -34.16
N VAL A 721 1.49 -4.00 -35.31
CA VAL A 721 1.03 -3.45 -36.59
C VAL A 721 -0.19 -4.26 -37.03
N LYS A 722 -1.33 -3.97 -36.38
CA LYS A 722 -2.56 -4.75 -36.54
C LYS A 722 -3.17 -4.52 -37.93
N LYS A 723 -3.53 -5.61 -38.59
CA LYS A 723 -4.31 -5.62 -39.84
C LYS A 723 -5.55 -6.47 -39.62
N MET A 724 -6.66 -6.04 -40.22
CA MET A 724 -7.89 -6.83 -40.27
C MET A 724 -7.69 -8.03 -41.19
N MET A 725 -7.71 -9.24 -40.64
CA MET A 725 -7.50 -10.46 -41.41
C MET A 725 -8.25 -11.67 -40.83
N SER A 726 -8.45 -12.70 -41.66
CA SER A 726 -8.96 -14.00 -41.20
C SER A 726 -7.83 -14.82 -40.58
N ILE A 727 -8.08 -15.38 -39.40
CA ILE A 727 -7.11 -16.24 -38.70
C ILE A 727 -7.06 -17.66 -39.25
N LYS A 728 -7.98 -18.05 -40.13
CA LYS A 728 -8.17 -19.44 -40.60
C LYS A 728 -6.93 -19.99 -41.31
N SER A 729 -6.45 -19.29 -42.34
CA SER A 729 -5.25 -19.70 -43.10
C SER A 729 -3.99 -19.58 -42.25
N LEU A 730 -3.89 -18.51 -41.46
CA LEU A 730 -2.78 -18.24 -40.54
C LEU A 730 -2.58 -19.39 -39.55
N LEU A 731 -3.64 -19.78 -38.83
CA LEU A 731 -3.61 -20.82 -37.82
C LEU A 731 -3.26 -22.18 -38.45
N LYS A 732 -3.95 -22.57 -39.52
CA LYS A 732 -3.74 -23.86 -40.18
C LYS A 732 -2.30 -24.02 -40.69
N ASN A 733 -1.79 -23.02 -41.41
CA ASN A 733 -0.44 -23.07 -41.99
C ASN A 733 0.63 -23.09 -40.89
N THR A 734 0.43 -22.31 -39.82
CA THR A 734 1.42 -22.20 -38.74
C THR A 734 1.49 -23.47 -37.90
N VAL A 735 0.36 -24.09 -37.58
CA VAL A 735 0.32 -25.36 -36.82
C VAL A 735 0.98 -26.48 -37.62
N ILE A 736 0.64 -26.61 -38.92
CA ILE A 736 1.24 -27.63 -39.80
C ILE A 736 2.75 -27.42 -39.90
N SER A 737 3.20 -26.18 -40.12
CA SER A 737 4.62 -25.84 -40.20
C SER A 737 5.36 -26.13 -38.89
N ALA A 738 4.77 -25.83 -37.73
CA ALA A 738 5.39 -26.05 -36.43
C ALA A 738 5.50 -27.55 -36.05
N LEU A 739 4.61 -28.39 -36.56
CA LEU A 739 4.64 -29.85 -36.36
C LEU A 739 5.44 -30.60 -37.43
N SER A 740 6.00 -29.90 -38.42
CA SER A 740 6.80 -30.53 -39.48
C SER A 740 7.97 -31.32 -38.88
N GLY A 741 8.08 -32.60 -39.24
CA GLY A 741 9.11 -33.52 -38.72
C GLY A 741 8.79 -34.17 -37.37
N SER A 742 7.56 -34.04 -36.86
CA SER A 742 7.05 -34.78 -35.69
C SER A 742 6.08 -35.89 -36.10
N ASP A 743 5.94 -36.93 -35.26
CA ASP A 743 4.93 -37.98 -35.43
C ASP A 743 3.53 -37.55 -34.95
N ILE A 744 3.39 -36.36 -34.35
CA ILE A 744 2.12 -35.80 -33.89
C ILE A 744 1.25 -35.40 -35.08
N LYS A 745 0.04 -35.95 -35.14
CA LYS A 745 -0.98 -35.55 -36.13
C LYS A 745 -1.91 -34.49 -35.54
N PRO A 746 -1.98 -33.27 -36.10
CA PRO A 746 -2.91 -32.26 -35.63
C PRO A 746 -4.33 -32.52 -36.12
N GLU A 747 -5.30 -32.49 -35.21
CA GLU A 747 -6.72 -32.43 -35.55
C GLU A 747 -7.18 -30.98 -35.50
N ILE A 748 -7.43 -30.37 -36.67
CA ILE A 748 -7.75 -28.94 -36.79
C ILE A 748 -9.22 -28.77 -37.16
N SER A 749 -10.01 -28.13 -36.30
CA SER A 749 -11.42 -27.80 -36.52
C SER A 749 -11.62 -26.29 -36.46
N ILE A 750 -11.95 -25.66 -37.58
CA ILE A 750 -12.16 -24.19 -37.65
C ILE A 750 -13.53 -23.95 -38.27
N SER A 751 -14.36 -23.13 -37.61
CA SER A 751 -15.67 -22.77 -38.13
C SER A 751 -15.56 -22.10 -39.51
N ASP A 752 -16.49 -22.40 -40.42
CA ASP A 752 -16.46 -21.85 -41.78
C ASP A 752 -16.80 -20.36 -41.84
N ASP A 753 -17.52 -19.85 -40.84
CA ASP A 753 -17.97 -18.48 -40.65
C ASP A 753 -17.14 -17.70 -39.61
N ILE A 754 -15.87 -18.08 -39.41
CA ILE A 754 -15.00 -17.40 -38.44
C ILE A 754 -14.85 -15.91 -38.79
N ARG A 755 -15.09 -15.04 -37.81
CA ARG A 755 -14.98 -13.57 -37.95
C ARG A 755 -13.52 -13.15 -38.19
N GLN A 756 -13.30 -11.90 -38.60
CA GLN A 756 -11.95 -11.34 -38.74
C GLN A 756 -11.47 -10.78 -37.40
N ALA A 757 -10.14 -10.72 -37.22
CA ALA A 757 -9.52 -10.08 -36.07
C ALA A 757 -8.56 -8.98 -36.55
N ASN A 758 -8.43 -7.92 -35.75
CA ASN A 758 -7.44 -6.87 -35.96
C ASN A 758 -6.13 -7.30 -35.28
N ILE A 759 -5.24 -7.97 -36.02
CA ILE A 759 -4.07 -8.64 -35.46
C ILE A 759 -2.78 -8.35 -36.22
N ASP A 760 -1.66 -8.42 -35.52
CA ASP A 760 -0.33 -8.51 -36.12
C ASP A 760 -0.05 -9.96 -36.52
N GLU A 761 0.09 -10.22 -37.81
CA GLU A 761 0.28 -11.57 -38.35
C GLU A 761 1.54 -12.25 -37.78
N GLY A 762 2.65 -11.51 -37.65
CA GLY A 762 3.93 -12.05 -37.18
C GLY A 762 3.86 -12.45 -35.72
N GLN A 763 3.30 -11.58 -34.89
CA GLN A 763 3.16 -11.84 -33.44
C GLN A 763 2.20 -13.00 -33.17
N ILE A 764 1.07 -13.10 -33.90
CA ILE A 764 0.15 -14.24 -33.73
C ILE A 764 0.78 -15.56 -34.22
N LYS A 765 1.55 -15.57 -35.31
CA LYS A 765 2.32 -16.76 -35.72
C LYS A 765 3.24 -17.25 -34.60
N GLN A 766 3.90 -16.32 -33.92
CA GLN A 766 4.80 -16.64 -32.82
C GLN A 766 4.08 -17.25 -31.63
N VAL A 767 2.92 -16.70 -31.23
CA VAL A 767 2.08 -17.26 -30.16
C VAL A 767 1.71 -18.71 -30.48
N VAL A 768 1.24 -18.96 -31.70
CA VAL A 768 0.87 -20.31 -32.16
C VAL A 768 2.07 -21.25 -32.11
N ARG A 769 3.23 -20.82 -32.64
CA ARG A 769 4.47 -21.64 -32.62
C ARG A 769 4.91 -22.00 -31.21
N ASN A 770 4.88 -21.06 -30.27
CA ASN A 770 5.29 -21.30 -28.89
C ASN A 770 4.36 -22.30 -28.18
N ILE A 771 3.04 -22.17 -28.36
CA ILE A 771 2.08 -23.10 -27.75
C ILE A 771 2.22 -24.50 -28.35
N VAL A 772 2.35 -24.59 -29.67
CA VAL A 772 2.52 -25.88 -30.36
C VAL A 772 3.85 -26.55 -29.98
N ALA A 773 4.94 -25.79 -29.85
CA ALA A 773 6.23 -26.30 -29.40
C ALA A 773 6.15 -26.86 -27.96
N ASN A 774 5.50 -26.13 -27.04
CA ASN A 774 5.30 -26.60 -25.68
C ASN A 774 4.44 -27.87 -25.63
N ALA A 775 3.39 -27.95 -26.45
CA ALA A 775 2.55 -29.14 -26.56
C ALA A 775 3.33 -30.34 -27.10
N LYS A 776 4.13 -30.13 -28.15
CA LYS A 776 5.01 -31.14 -28.76
C LYS A 776 5.99 -31.72 -27.73
N GLU A 777 6.65 -30.85 -26.98
CA GLU A 777 7.58 -31.26 -25.92
C GLU A 777 6.88 -31.97 -24.75
N ALA A 778 5.69 -31.51 -24.33
CA ALA A 778 4.95 -32.13 -23.22
C ALA A 778 4.43 -33.55 -23.55
N MET A 779 4.41 -33.88 -24.84
CA MET A 779 4.02 -35.18 -25.38
C MET A 779 5.22 -36.05 -25.81
N ASP A 780 6.47 -35.61 -25.56
CA ASP A 780 7.69 -36.29 -26.01
C ASP A 780 7.67 -36.68 -27.51
N ASP A 781 7.20 -35.76 -28.36
CA ASP A 781 7.02 -35.96 -29.81
C ASP A 781 5.99 -37.04 -30.22
N ASN A 782 5.20 -37.57 -29.28
CA ASN A 782 4.20 -38.61 -29.53
C ASN A 782 2.83 -38.30 -28.91
N GLY A 783 1.78 -38.20 -29.72
CA GLY A 783 0.44 -37.94 -29.21
C GLY A 783 -0.46 -37.25 -30.23
N GLN A 784 -1.55 -36.66 -29.74
CA GLN A 784 -2.54 -35.95 -30.56
C GLN A 784 -2.74 -34.52 -30.05
N LEU A 785 -2.51 -33.54 -30.93
CA LEU A 785 -2.82 -32.14 -30.70
C LEU A 785 -4.15 -31.78 -31.38
N THR A 786 -5.14 -31.34 -30.60
CA THR A 786 -6.41 -30.83 -31.14
C THR A 786 -6.38 -29.30 -31.14
N VAL A 787 -6.67 -28.68 -32.28
CA VAL A 787 -6.76 -27.22 -32.43
C VAL A 787 -8.16 -26.86 -32.91
N SER A 788 -8.91 -26.10 -32.09
CA SER A 788 -10.23 -25.59 -32.47
C SER A 788 -10.26 -24.07 -32.56
N CYS A 789 -11.10 -23.53 -33.45
CA CYS A 789 -11.32 -22.09 -33.59
C CYS A 789 -12.80 -21.78 -33.84
N GLU A 790 -13.41 -21.03 -32.92
CA GLU A 790 -14.85 -20.74 -32.88
C GLU A 790 -15.13 -19.26 -32.51
N ASN A 791 -16.28 -18.73 -32.93
CA ASN A 791 -16.75 -17.41 -32.48
C ASN A 791 -17.44 -17.55 -31.11
N VAL A 792 -17.17 -16.64 -30.18
CA VAL A 792 -17.75 -16.62 -28.83
C VAL A 792 -18.21 -15.21 -28.49
N ASP A 793 -19.44 -15.07 -28.02
CA ASP A 793 -19.99 -13.81 -27.55
C ASP A 793 -19.97 -13.77 -26.02
N ILE A 794 -19.27 -12.78 -25.44
CA ILE A 794 -19.17 -12.60 -24.00
C ILE A 794 -20.29 -11.63 -23.55
N ALA A 795 -21.30 -12.17 -22.88
CA ALA A 795 -22.55 -11.46 -22.55
C ALA A 795 -22.48 -10.58 -21.28
N GLU A 796 -21.65 -10.97 -20.30
CA GLU A 796 -21.46 -10.28 -19.01
C GLU A 796 -20.06 -9.64 -18.91
N GLU A 797 -20.01 -8.44 -18.34
CA GLU A 797 -18.76 -7.71 -18.09
C GLU A 797 -17.98 -8.40 -16.96
N GLY A 798 -16.71 -8.74 -17.19
CA GLY A 798 -15.86 -9.38 -16.18
C GLY A 798 -15.77 -10.92 -16.25
N TYR A 799 -16.44 -11.58 -17.20
CA TYR A 799 -16.19 -13.02 -17.44
C TYR A 799 -14.71 -13.24 -17.79
N MET A 800 -13.97 -13.89 -16.88
CA MET A 800 -12.52 -14.05 -16.98
C MET A 800 -11.74 -12.74 -17.28
N THR A 801 -12.17 -11.57 -16.76
CA THR A 801 -11.57 -10.23 -17.02
C THR A 801 -11.73 -9.67 -18.45
N LEU A 802 -12.49 -10.32 -19.34
CA LEU A 802 -12.79 -9.80 -20.66
C LEU A 802 -13.91 -8.75 -20.60
N SER A 803 -13.82 -7.72 -21.45
CA SER A 803 -14.91 -6.79 -21.72
C SER A 803 -16.03 -7.50 -22.48
N LYS A 804 -17.27 -7.03 -22.29
CA LYS A 804 -18.42 -7.49 -23.09
C LYS A 804 -18.15 -7.26 -24.57
N GLY A 805 -18.32 -8.29 -25.41
CA GLY A 805 -18.03 -8.18 -26.84
C GLY A 805 -17.97 -9.50 -27.59
N GLU A 806 -17.69 -9.41 -28.89
CA GLU A 806 -17.51 -10.54 -29.80
C GLU A 806 -16.04 -10.96 -29.84
N TYR A 807 -15.75 -12.24 -29.68
CA TYR A 807 -14.39 -12.79 -29.66
C TYR A 807 -14.25 -14.00 -30.58
N ILE A 808 -13.03 -14.24 -31.05
CA ILE A 808 -12.59 -15.50 -31.62
C ILE A 808 -11.85 -16.26 -30.52
N LYS A 809 -12.28 -17.49 -30.26
CA LYS A 809 -11.64 -18.40 -29.32
C LYS A 809 -10.85 -19.46 -30.08
N ILE A 810 -9.56 -19.55 -29.79
CA ILE A 810 -8.65 -20.55 -30.33
C ILE A 810 -8.20 -21.45 -29.19
N SER A 811 -8.44 -22.75 -29.28
CA SER A 811 -8.05 -23.71 -28.25
C SER A 811 -7.03 -24.71 -28.79
N PHE A 812 -5.96 -24.92 -28.04
CA PHE A 812 -4.91 -25.91 -28.28
C PHE A 812 -4.95 -26.92 -27.16
N LYS A 813 -5.37 -28.16 -27.45
CA LYS A 813 -5.46 -29.25 -26.48
C LYS A 813 -4.43 -30.32 -26.80
N ASP A 814 -3.50 -30.52 -25.88
CA ASP A 814 -2.53 -31.61 -25.88
C ASP A 814 -2.97 -32.75 -24.94
N HIS A 815 -2.36 -33.92 -25.13
CA HIS A 815 -2.52 -35.09 -24.26
C HIS A 815 -1.18 -35.43 -23.57
N GLY A 816 -0.40 -34.41 -23.23
CA GLY A 816 0.91 -34.56 -22.60
C GLY A 816 0.84 -34.79 -21.08
N CYS A 817 1.97 -34.58 -20.40
CA CYS A 817 2.11 -34.81 -18.95
C CYS A 817 1.25 -33.90 -18.05
N GLY A 818 0.71 -32.80 -18.59
CA GLY A 818 -0.10 -31.83 -17.84
C GLY A 818 0.71 -30.97 -16.85
N ILE A 819 0.03 -30.03 -16.20
CA ILE A 819 0.62 -29.01 -15.31
C ILE A 819 -0.03 -29.14 -13.92
N SER A 820 0.78 -29.09 -12.87
CA SER A 820 0.30 -29.15 -11.48
C SER A 820 -0.48 -27.89 -11.09
N LYS A 821 -1.43 -28.01 -10.15
CA LYS A 821 -2.22 -26.87 -9.64
C LYS A 821 -1.36 -25.74 -9.05
N GLU A 822 -0.22 -26.09 -8.45
CA GLU A 822 0.72 -25.12 -7.89
C GLU A 822 1.42 -24.31 -9.00
N ASN A 823 1.82 -24.99 -10.09
CA ASN A 823 2.56 -24.37 -11.18
C ASN A 823 1.67 -23.56 -12.13
N LEU A 824 0.38 -23.88 -12.25
CA LEU A 824 -0.57 -23.15 -13.10
C LEU A 824 -0.60 -21.63 -12.83
N LYS A 825 -0.34 -21.19 -11.59
CA LYS A 825 -0.29 -19.77 -11.23
C LYS A 825 0.98 -19.06 -11.73
N LYS A 826 2.03 -19.81 -12.05
CA LYS A 826 3.38 -19.31 -12.35
C LYS A 826 3.80 -19.48 -13.81
N ILE A 827 3.04 -20.24 -14.63
CA ILE A 827 3.48 -20.59 -15.99
C ILE A 827 3.68 -19.40 -16.95
N PHE A 828 3.06 -18.26 -16.65
CA PHE A 828 3.23 -17.02 -17.40
C PHE A 828 4.30 -16.10 -16.79
N ASP A 829 4.84 -16.44 -15.62
CA ASP A 829 5.90 -15.67 -14.97
C ASP A 829 7.21 -15.80 -15.78
N PRO A 830 7.94 -14.69 -15.99
CA PRO A 830 9.22 -14.72 -16.70
C PRO A 830 10.21 -15.69 -16.04
N TYR A 831 10.93 -16.46 -16.85
CA TYR A 831 11.95 -17.43 -16.43
C TYR A 831 11.43 -18.63 -15.63
N PHE A 832 10.11 -18.74 -15.43
CA PHE A 832 9.54 -19.91 -14.79
C PHE A 832 9.59 -21.11 -15.75
N SER A 833 10.21 -22.20 -15.30
CA SER A 833 10.32 -23.44 -16.05
C SER A 833 10.32 -24.62 -15.10
N THR A 834 9.67 -25.72 -15.50
CA THR A 834 9.68 -26.99 -14.77
C THR A 834 10.71 -27.97 -15.35
N LYS A 835 11.60 -27.50 -16.24
CA LYS A 835 12.60 -28.31 -16.96
C LYS A 835 13.99 -28.08 -16.38
N ASP A 836 14.85 -29.10 -16.41
CA ASP A 836 16.25 -28.98 -16.01
C ASP A 836 16.97 -27.93 -16.88
N MET A 837 17.71 -27.03 -16.21
CA MET A 837 18.46 -25.93 -16.83
C MET A 837 19.63 -26.46 -17.67
N GLY A 838 19.36 -26.91 -18.90
CA GLY A 838 20.34 -27.30 -19.91
C GLY A 838 20.47 -26.25 -21.01
N ALA A 839 21.61 -26.25 -21.71
CA ALA A 839 21.98 -25.21 -22.69
C ALA A 839 20.95 -24.98 -23.83
N ASP A 840 20.10 -25.97 -24.15
CA ASP A 840 19.10 -25.90 -25.23
C ASP A 840 17.64 -26.12 -24.76
N LYS A 841 17.34 -26.19 -23.45
CA LYS A 841 15.98 -26.49 -22.95
C LYS A 841 15.55 -25.59 -21.79
N GLY A 842 14.42 -24.89 -21.97
CA GLY A 842 13.59 -24.40 -20.86
C GLY A 842 13.93 -23.05 -20.24
N GLN A 843 14.19 -22.01 -21.03
CA GLN A 843 14.43 -20.63 -20.51
C GLN A 843 13.21 -19.96 -19.84
N GLY A 844 12.02 -20.56 -19.89
CA GLY A 844 10.83 -20.06 -19.19
C GLY A 844 10.23 -18.74 -19.73
N LEU A 845 10.58 -18.32 -20.96
CA LEU A 845 10.09 -17.06 -21.55
C LEU A 845 8.94 -17.23 -22.56
N GLY A 846 8.76 -18.44 -23.13
CA GLY A 846 7.85 -18.66 -24.25
C GLY A 846 6.38 -18.33 -23.95
N LEU A 847 5.87 -18.76 -22.79
CA LEU A 847 4.49 -18.50 -22.37
C LEU A 847 4.29 -17.05 -21.92
N THR A 848 5.30 -16.43 -21.30
CA THR A 848 5.31 -15.01 -20.95
C THR A 848 5.17 -14.13 -22.21
N ILE A 849 5.88 -14.47 -23.30
CA ILE A 849 5.74 -13.81 -24.60
C ILE A 849 4.31 -13.95 -25.12
N CYS A 850 3.74 -15.16 -25.06
CA CYS A 850 2.35 -15.38 -25.49
C CYS A 850 1.37 -14.50 -24.71
N TYR A 851 1.52 -14.41 -23.39
CA TYR A 851 0.68 -13.58 -22.54
C TYR A 851 0.76 -12.09 -22.95
N SER A 852 1.97 -11.57 -23.13
CA SER A 852 2.21 -10.18 -23.52
C SER A 852 1.60 -9.83 -24.89
N ILE A 853 1.85 -10.67 -25.90
CA ILE A 853 1.32 -10.47 -27.26
C ILE A 853 -0.21 -10.44 -27.23
N ILE A 854 -0.85 -11.44 -26.60
CA ILE A 854 -2.31 -11.54 -26.58
C ILE A 854 -2.94 -10.36 -25.84
N LYS A 855 -2.32 -9.88 -24.74
CA LYS A 855 -2.78 -8.68 -24.03
C LYS A 855 -2.66 -7.42 -24.89
N LYS A 856 -1.56 -7.20 -25.62
CA LYS A 856 -1.42 -6.07 -26.58
C LYS A 856 -2.44 -6.12 -27.73
N HIS A 857 -2.98 -7.30 -28.01
CA HIS A 857 -4.07 -7.49 -28.97
C HIS A 857 -5.48 -7.29 -28.38
N GLY A 858 -5.59 -6.87 -27.12
CA GLY A 858 -6.89 -6.72 -26.42
C GLY A 858 -7.54 -8.07 -26.10
N GLY A 859 -6.75 -9.14 -26.10
CA GLY A 859 -7.20 -10.50 -25.88
C GLY A 859 -6.87 -11.06 -24.50
N LEU A 860 -7.23 -12.32 -24.30
CA LEU A 860 -6.93 -13.11 -23.10
C LEU A 860 -6.33 -14.46 -23.51
N ILE A 861 -5.33 -14.92 -22.76
CA ILE A 861 -4.88 -16.32 -22.81
C ILE A 861 -5.20 -16.99 -21.47
N ASN A 862 -5.81 -18.16 -21.53
CA ASN A 862 -6.18 -18.98 -20.38
C ASN A 862 -5.62 -20.41 -20.54
N VAL A 863 -5.44 -21.11 -19.44
CA VAL A 863 -4.97 -22.49 -19.40
C VAL A 863 -5.85 -23.34 -18.47
N GLU A 864 -6.17 -24.53 -18.93
CA GLU A 864 -6.76 -25.59 -18.12
C GLU A 864 -5.86 -26.82 -18.23
N SER A 865 -5.48 -27.44 -17.12
CA SER A 865 -4.59 -28.59 -17.16
C SER A 865 -4.83 -29.55 -16.01
N LYS A 866 -4.59 -30.84 -16.27
CA LYS A 866 -4.62 -31.90 -15.27
C LYS A 866 -3.43 -32.82 -15.51
N LEU A 867 -2.71 -33.12 -14.43
CA LEU A 867 -1.57 -34.05 -14.45
C LEU A 867 -1.97 -35.37 -15.12
N GLU A 868 -1.08 -35.88 -15.97
CA GLU A 868 -1.20 -37.14 -16.74
C GLU A 868 -2.40 -37.18 -17.71
N THR A 869 -3.10 -36.07 -17.91
CA THR A 869 -4.24 -35.97 -18.84
C THR A 869 -3.96 -35.01 -20.01
N GLY A 870 -3.11 -34.00 -19.79
CA GLY A 870 -2.74 -32.99 -20.78
C GLY A 870 -3.21 -31.58 -20.41
N SER A 871 -2.93 -30.63 -21.28
CA SER A 871 -3.28 -29.21 -21.10
C SER A 871 -4.12 -28.67 -22.24
N THR A 872 -4.90 -27.64 -21.97
CA THR A 872 -5.66 -26.88 -22.95
C THR A 872 -5.37 -25.40 -22.78
N PHE A 873 -4.74 -24.80 -23.78
CA PHE A 873 -4.53 -23.36 -23.87
C PHE A 873 -5.63 -22.73 -24.71
N SER A 874 -6.35 -21.76 -24.18
CA SER A 874 -7.41 -21.04 -24.89
C SER A 874 -7.07 -19.56 -25.03
N ILE A 875 -7.07 -19.06 -26.26
CA ILE A 875 -6.81 -17.66 -26.62
C ILE A 875 -8.11 -17.02 -27.08
N TYR A 876 -8.39 -15.81 -26.60
CA TYR A 876 -9.52 -14.98 -26.99
C TYR A 876 -8.99 -13.72 -27.66
N LEU A 877 -9.44 -13.43 -28.88
CA LEU A 877 -9.08 -12.22 -29.64
C LEU A 877 -10.35 -11.45 -30.04
N PRO A 878 -10.39 -10.11 -29.93
CA PRO A 878 -11.54 -9.33 -30.38
C PRO A 878 -11.89 -9.59 -31.84
N ALA A 879 -13.17 -9.88 -32.09
CA ALA A 879 -13.71 -10.21 -33.40
C ALA A 879 -14.44 -9.00 -34.01
N PHE A 880 -14.36 -8.88 -35.34
CA PHE A 880 -15.04 -7.82 -36.09
C PHE A 880 -15.77 -8.39 -37.30
N LEU A 881 -17.01 -7.94 -37.50
CA LEU A 881 -17.82 -8.22 -38.67
C LEU A 881 -17.52 -7.19 -39.77
N VAL A 882 -16.96 -7.63 -40.90
CA VAL A 882 -16.88 -6.80 -42.11
C VAL A 882 -17.44 -7.59 -43.30
N LYS A 883 -18.41 -7.01 -44.01
CA LYS A 883 -18.80 -7.42 -45.37
C LYS A 883 -17.73 -6.93 -46.33
N GLU A 884 -17.14 -7.84 -47.11
CA GLU A 884 -16.08 -7.54 -48.08
C GLU A 884 -16.42 -6.35 -49.00
N PRO A 885 -15.50 -5.39 -49.21
CA PRO A 885 -15.35 -4.72 -50.48
C PRO A 885 -14.42 -5.56 -51.36
N GLU A 886 -14.91 -5.97 -52.53
CA GLU A 886 -14.13 -6.58 -53.60
C GLU A 886 -12.98 -5.65 -54.03
N LEU A 887 -11.73 -6.04 -53.77
CA LEU A 887 -10.56 -5.43 -54.40
C LEU A 887 -9.58 -6.53 -54.85
N GLN A 888 -9.73 -6.85 -56.14
CA GLN A 888 -8.76 -7.35 -57.11
C GLN A 888 -7.65 -8.29 -56.61
N LYS A 889 -7.83 -9.57 -56.95
CA LYS A 889 -6.75 -10.56 -57.08
C LYS A 889 -5.64 -10.01 -57.98
N SER A 890 -4.56 -9.50 -57.40
CA SER A 890 -3.26 -9.52 -58.05
C SER A 890 -2.65 -10.90 -57.81
N GLU A 891 -2.60 -11.71 -58.85
CA GLU A 891 -1.87 -12.99 -58.85
C GLU A 891 -0.38 -12.73 -58.57
N GLU A 892 0.07 -13.00 -57.34
CA GLU A 892 1.49 -13.23 -57.10
C GLU A 892 1.88 -14.54 -57.76
N LYS A 893 2.63 -14.43 -58.87
CA LYS A 893 3.27 -15.57 -59.51
C LYS A 893 4.26 -16.22 -58.53
N PRO A 894 4.37 -17.56 -58.50
CA PRO A 894 5.35 -18.24 -57.67
C PRO A 894 6.75 -17.89 -58.16
N VAL A 895 7.53 -17.22 -57.31
CA VAL A 895 8.95 -16.97 -57.56
C VAL A 895 9.68 -18.30 -57.47
N ALA A 896 10.06 -18.83 -58.63
CA ALA A 896 10.93 -19.98 -58.73
C ALA A 896 12.27 -19.68 -58.04
N GLN A 897 12.71 -20.59 -57.17
CA GLN A 897 14.04 -20.58 -56.57
C GLN A 897 15.10 -20.48 -57.68
N LYS A 898 15.78 -19.34 -57.77
CA LYS A 898 16.93 -19.16 -58.65
C LYS A 898 18.16 -19.82 -58.01
N PRO A 899 19.01 -20.49 -58.79
CA PRO A 899 20.25 -21.08 -58.27
C PRO A 899 21.20 -19.98 -57.82
N VAL A 900 21.83 -20.20 -56.66
CA VAL A 900 22.90 -19.36 -56.08
C VAL A 900 23.99 -19.14 -57.13
N LYS A 901 24.07 -17.91 -57.65
CA LYS A 901 25.21 -17.48 -58.47
C LYS A 901 26.33 -17.08 -57.52
N LYS A 902 27.56 -17.48 -57.82
CA LYS A 902 28.77 -16.98 -57.11
C LYS A 902 28.75 -15.45 -57.04
N PRO A 903 29.32 -14.83 -55.98
CA PRO A 903 29.45 -13.39 -55.86
C PRO A 903 30.08 -12.84 -57.15
N ALA A 904 29.35 -12.00 -57.87
CA ALA A 904 29.95 -11.24 -58.96
C ALA A 904 30.81 -10.15 -58.34
N ILE A 905 32.08 -10.08 -58.76
CA ILE A 905 33.00 -9.02 -58.38
C ILE A 905 32.48 -7.74 -59.06
N GLY A 906 31.86 -6.85 -58.28
CA GLY A 906 31.45 -5.52 -58.75
C GLY A 906 32.59 -4.51 -58.57
N THR A 907 32.60 -3.41 -59.34
CA THR A 907 33.65 -2.36 -59.27
C THR A 907 33.08 -0.99 -58.90
N GLY A 908 31.95 -0.94 -58.17
CA GLY A 908 31.29 0.32 -57.78
C GLY A 908 31.95 0.99 -56.57
N LYS A 909 31.88 2.33 -56.50
CA LYS A 909 32.35 3.17 -55.40
C LYS A 909 31.20 3.43 -54.41
N ILE A 910 31.35 3.00 -53.16
CA ILE A 910 30.31 2.98 -52.13
C ILE A 910 30.70 3.90 -50.97
N LEU A 911 29.77 4.73 -50.50
CA LEU A 911 29.94 5.50 -49.26
C LEU A 911 29.21 4.80 -48.11
N LEU A 912 29.94 4.42 -47.07
CA LEU A 912 29.42 3.73 -45.90
C LEU A 912 29.35 4.68 -44.69
N MET A 913 28.20 4.76 -44.04
CA MET A 913 27.99 5.49 -42.80
C MET A 913 27.56 4.53 -41.69
N ASP A 914 28.34 4.44 -40.62
CA ASP A 914 28.01 3.71 -39.39
C ASP A 914 28.82 4.34 -38.24
N ASP A 915 28.20 4.62 -37.11
CA ASP A 915 28.86 5.29 -35.98
C ASP A 915 29.77 4.34 -35.19
N GLU A 916 29.52 3.04 -35.26
CA GLU A 916 30.30 2.03 -34.56
C GLU A 916 31.55 1.64 -35.35
N GLU A 917 32.73 2.06 -34.85
CA GLU A 917 34.01 1.88 -35.54
C GLU A 917 34.30 0.41 -35.91
N ALA A 918 33.98 -0.54 -35.03
CA ALA A 918 34.17 -1.96 -35.28
C ALA A 918 33.33 -2.46 -36.46
N ILE A 919 32.06 -2.06 -36.53
CA ILE A 919 31.12 -2.42 -37.59
C ILE A 919 31.51 -1.75 -38.89
N ARG A 920 31.78 -0.44 -38.87
CA ARG A 920 32.25 0.34 -40.02
C ARG A 920 33.51 -0.26 -40.63
N THR A 921 34.49 -0.63 -39.80
CA THR A 921 35.75 -1.23 -40.26
C THR A 921 35.54 -2.63 -40.85
N LEU A 922 34.67 -3.44 -40.27
CA LEU A 922 34.36 -4.77 -40.78
C LEU A 922 33.60 -4.71 -42.11
N LEU A 923 32.54 -3.91 -42.19
CA LEU A 923 31.77 -3.69 -43.42
C LEU A 923 32.66 -3.15 -44.53
N GLY A 924 33.53 -2.19 -44.23
CA GLY A 924 34.52 -1.70 -45.18
C GLY A 924 35.43 -2.80 -45.72
N ARG A 925 35.90 -3.72 -44.86
CA ARG A 925 36.68 -4.89 -45.32
C ARG A 925 35.87 -5.85 -46.17
N VAL A 926 34.63 -6.15 -45.77
CA VAL A 926 33.73 -7.05 -46.52
C VAL A 926 33.40 -6.48 -47.90
N ILE A 927 33.04 -5.20 -47.98
CA ILE A 927 32.71 -4.51 -49.24
C ILE A 927 33.92 -4.47 -50.18
N ASN A 928 35.12 -4.14 -49.67
CA ASN A 928 36.37 -4.21 -50.43
C ASN A 928 36.64 -5.63 -50.96
N ARG A 929 36.39 -6.67 -50.15
CA ARG A 929 36.59 -8.07 -50.54
C ARG A 929 35.61 -8.51 -51.64
N LEU A 930 34.42 -7.92 -51.69
CA LEU A 930 33.44 -8.10 -52.77
C LEU A 930 33.82 -7.37 -54.07
N GLY A 931 34.89 -6.57 -54.08
CA GLY A 931 35.47 -5.90 -55.25
C GLY A 931 35.16 -4.40 -55.38
N HIS A 932 34.36 -3.86 -54.47
CA HIS A 932 33.93 -2.46 -54.48
C HIS A 932 34.94 -1.55 -53.78
N ASP A 933 35.09 -0.31 -54.27
CA ASP A 933 35.82 0.73 -53.54
C ASP A 933 34.90 1.32 -52.47
N VAL A 934 35.38 1.51 -51.24
CA VAL A 934 34.55 1.99 -50.14
C VAL A 934 35.22 3.11 -49.37
N GLU A 935 34.49 4.20 -49.23
CA GLU A 935 34.83 5.30 -48.35
C GLU A 935 33.88 5.27 -47.15
N SER A 936 34.37 5.54 -45.94
CA SER A 936 33.58 5.37 -44.71
C SER A 936 33.55 6.64 -43.87
N CYS A 937 32.41 6.96 -43.29
CA CYS A 937 32.15 8.13 -42.45
C CYS A 937 31.39 7.75 -41.17
N ILE A 938 31.41 8.64 -40.17
CA ILE A 938 30.88 8.36 -38.82
C ILE A 938 29.44 8.87 -38.68
N GLU A 939 29.12 10.02 -39.26
CA GLU A 939 27.82 10.67 -39.11
C GLU A 939 27.21 11.15 -40.43
N GLY A 940 25.90 11.36 -40.44
CA GLY A 940 25.17 11.77 -41.64
C GLY A 940 25.57 13.12 -42.23
N ARG A 941 26.03 14.08 -41.41
CA ARG A 941 26.46 15.39 -41.92
C ARG A 941 27.74 15.26 -42.75
N GLU A 942 28.71 14.52 -42.22
CA GLU A 942 29.94 14.15 -42.92
C GLU A 942 29.61 13.38 -44.21
N THR A 943 28.65 12.45 -44.17
CA THR A 943 28.17 11.73 -45.38
C THR A 943 27.70 12.69 -46.47
N VAL A 944 26.87 13.69 -46.12
CA VAL A 944 26.36 14.68 -47.08
C VAL A 944 27.48 15.53 -47.64
N GLU A 945 28.44 15.95 -46.81
CA GLU A 945 29.60 16.75 -47.26
C GLU A 945 30.50 15.97 -48.23
N ILE A 946 30.84 14.72 -47.89
CA ILE A 946 31.66 13.84 -48.74
C ILE A 946 30.96 13.57 -50.07
N TYR A 947 29.66 13.25 -50.02
CA TYR A 947 28.88 12.98 -51.24
C TYR A 947 28.77 14.22 -52.14
N THR A 948 28.55 15.40 -51.56
CA THR A 948 28.48 16.66 -52.32
C THR A 948 29.81 16.97 -53.01
N ASN A 949 30.94 16.85 -52.29
CA ASN A 949 32.27 17.07 -52.84
C ASN A 949 32.58 16.11 -54.00
N ALA A 950 32.18 14.85 -53.88
CA ALA A 950 32.33 13.82 -54.91
C ALA A 950 31.52 14.14 -56.18
N MET A 951 30.32 14.69 -56.02
CA MET A 951 29.49 15.17 -57.14
C MET A 951 30.14 16.39 -57.83
N GLU A 952 30.65 17.35 -57.06
CA GLU A 952 31.32 18.54 -57.61
C GLU A 952 32.64 18.21 -58.34
N SER A 953 33.40 17.23 -57.84
CA SER A 953 34.65 16.76 -58.45
C SER A 953 34.45 15.83 -59.65
N LYS A 954 33.20 15.49 -60.00
CA LYS A 954 32.81 14.53 -61.06
C LYS A 954 33.28 13.10 -60.84
N GLU A 955 33.44 12.69 -59.59
CA GLU A 955 33.72 11.31 -59.18
C GLU A 955 32.65 10.80 -58.21
N PRO A 956 31.39 10.66 -58.64
CA PRO A 956 30.27 10.35 -57.77
C PRO A 956 30.36 8.94 -57.18
N PHE A 957 29.70 8.74 -56.03
CA PHE A 957 29.48 7.41 -55.49
C PHE A 957 28.33 6.72 -56.23
N ASP A 958 28.49 5.44 -56.53
CA ASP A 958 27.46 4.62 -57.18
C ASP A 958 26.33 4.23 -56.20
N MET A 959 26.62 4.26 -54.89
CA MET A 959 25.70 3.87 -53.83
C MET A 959 26.13 4.42 -52.46
N VAL A 960 25.15 4.61 -51.57
CA VAL A 960 25.38 4.87 -50.15
C VAL A 960 24.77 3.75 -49.29
N ILE A 961 25.47 3.34 -48.23
CA ILE A 961 24.97 2.40 -47.21
C ILE A 961 24.92 3.16 -45.88
N LEU A 962 23.73 3.31 -45.30
CA LEU A 962 23.49 4.19 -44.16
C LEU A 962 22.94 3.43 -42.95
N ASP A 963 23.61 3.55 -41.80
CA ASP A 963 23.01 3.13 -40.53
C ASP A 963 21.82 4.02 -40.18
N LEU A 964 20.68 3.39 -39.95
CA LEU A 964 19.44 4.08 -39.62
C LEU A 964 19.48 4.72 -38.22
N THR A 965 20.08 4.04 -37.25
CA THR A 965 20.01 4.39 -35.81
C THR A 965 21.33 4.90 -35.25
N SER A 966 22.00 5.77 -35.99
CA SER A 966 23.22 6.42 -35.51
C SER A 966 22.98 7.21 -34.22
N LYS A 967 23.81 6.98 -33.21
CA LYS A 967 23.77 7.67 -31.91
C LYS A 967 24.46 9.03 -31.95
N ILE A 968 25.14 9.34 -33.05
CA ILE A 968 25.97 10.54 -33.23
C ILE A 968 25.46 11.34 -34.43
N GLY A 969 25.05 12.59 -34.18
CA GLY A 969 24.71 13.54 -35.24
C GLY A 969 23.44 13.19 -36.01
N MET A 970 23.51 13.27 -37.33
CA MET A 970 22.38 13.04 -38.24
C MET A 970 22.24 11.55 -38.57
N GLY A 971 21.10 10.95 -38.25
CA GLY A 971 20.79 9.54 -38.55
C GLY A 971 20.44 9.28 -40.02
N GLY A 972 20.51 8.01 -40.44
CA GLY A 972 20.44 7.61 -41.85
C GLY A 972 19.19 8.07 -42.62
N GLN A 973 18.03 8.18 -41.98
CA GLN A 973 16.80 8.66 -42.63
C GLN A 973 16.92 10.14 -43.05
N GLU A 974 17.40 11.01 -42.15
CA GLU A 974 17.58 12.43 -42.46
C GLU A 974 18.73 12.63 -43.46
N THR A 975 19.80 11.83 -43.35
CA THR A 975 20.89 11.79 -44.32
C THR A 975 20.37 11.49 -45.72
N MET A 976 19.55 10.44 -45.88
CA MET A 976 18.99 10.08 -47.19
C MET A 976 18.10 11.18 -47.76
N ARG A 977 17.29 11.82 -46.91
CA ARG A 977 16.46 12.97 -47.32
C ARG A 977 17.30 14.11 -47.88
N ARG A 978 18.45 14.41 -47.27
CA ARG A 978 19.39 15.45 -47.73
C ARG A 978 20.11 15.04 -49.01
N LEU A 979 20.51 13.78 -49.13
CA LEU A 979 21.16 13.28 -50.35
C LEU A 979 20.21 13.37 -51.55
N LEU A 980 18.92 13.06 -51.37
CA LEU A 980 17.90 13.19 -52.43
C LEU A 980 17.64 14.64 -52.87
N GLU A 981 17.90 15.63 -52.01
CA GLU A 981 17.86 17.06 -52.39
C GLU A 981 19.03 17.45 -53.31
N ILE A 982 20.15 16.71 -53.23
CA ILE A 982 21.38 16.94 -53.99
C ILE A 982 21.39 16.13 -55.28
N ASP A 983 21.11 14.83 -55.18
CA ASP A 983 20.99 13.88 -56.28
C ASP A 983 19.69 13.08 -56.14
N PRO A 984 18.66 13.39 -56.95
CA PRO A 984 17.39 12.65 -56.94
C PRO A 984 17.52 11.16 -57.30
N ASP A 985 18.61 10.76 -57.96
CA ASP A 985 18.84 9.39 -58.42
C ASP A 985 19.77 8.58 -57.48
N VAL A 986 20.13 9.14 -56.32
CA VAL A 986 21.01 8.48 -55.34
C VAL A 986 20.46 7.12 -54.90
N LYS A 987 21.33 6.10 -54.96
CA LYS A 987 21.00 4.72 -54.54
C LYS A 987 21.40 4.50 -53.09
N GLY A 988 20.42 4.47 -52.19
CA GLY A 988 20.64 4.21 -50.76
C GLY A 988 20.25 2.80 -50.31
N ILE A 989 21.08 2.16 -49.49
CA ILE A 989 20.74 0.95 -48.74
C ILE A 989 20.72 1.27 -47.24
N ILE A 990 19.66 0.85 -46.56
CA ILE A 990 19.59 0.90 -45.09
C ILE A 990 20.39 -0.27 -44.51
N ILE A 991 21.21 -0.04 -43.49
CA ILE A 991 21.71 -1.10 -42.63
C ILE A 991 21.24 -0.85 -41.19
N THR A 992 20.66 -1.86 -40.52
CA THR A 992 20.11 -1.65 -39.17
C THR A 992 20.05 -2.94 -38.37
N GLY A 993 20.19 -2.85 -37.04
CA GLY A 993 19.95 -3.96 -36.12
C GLY A 993 18.47 -4.26 -35.85
N TYR A 994 17.54 -3.46 -36.37
CA TYR A 994 16.11 -3.55 -36.13
C TYR A 994 15.34 -3.98 -37.38
N SER A 995 14.71 -5.15 -37.36
CA SER A 995 13.88 -5.67 -38.47
C SER A 995 12.55 -4.94 -38.64
N ASP A 996 12.03 -4.36 -37.55
CA ASP A 996 10.66 -3.85 -37.46
C ASP A 996 10.60 -2.32 -37.49
N ASP A 997 11.71 -1.67 -37.87
CA ASP A 997 11.72 -0.21 -38.00
C ASP A 997 10.71 0.24 -39.07
N PRO A 998 9.83 1.23 -38.80
CA PRO A 998 8.86 1.72 -39.77
C PRO A 998 9.50 2.16 -41.11
N VAL A 999 10.75 2.61 -41.07
CA VAL A 999 11.52 2.97 -42.26
C VAL A 999 11.91 1.72 -43.04
N VAL A 1000 12.28 0.61 -42.39
CA VAL A 1000 12.56 -0.67 -43.09
C VAL A 1000 11.29 -1.24 -43.72
N ALA A 1001 10.16 -1.21 -43.01
CA ALA A 1001 8.89 -1.73 -43.53
C ALA A 1001 8.40 -0.99 -44.80
N ASN A 1002 8.78 0.29 -44.95
CA ASN A 1002 8.39 1.15 -46.07
C ASN A 1002 9.59 1.90 -46.70
N PHE A 1003 10.76 1.26 -46.81
CA PHE A 1003 12.02 1.92 -47.16
C PHE A 1003 11.99 2.73 -48.47
N ARG A 1004 11.22 2.28 -49.46
CA ARG A 1004 11.02 3.00 -50.73
C ARG A 1004 10.30 4.34 -50.57
N ALA A 1005 9.38 4.46 -49.61
CA ALA A 1005 8.67 5.71 -49.33
C ALA A 1005 9.62 6.79 -48.76
N TYR A 1006 10.72 6.36 -48.16
CA TYR A 1006 11.78 7.22 -47.63
C TYR A 1006 12.95 7.40 -48.61
N GLY A 1007 12.79 6.92 -49.86
CA GLY A 1007 13.75 7.10 -50.94
C GLY A 1007 14.91 6.10 -50.97
N PHE A 1008 14.89 5.06 -50.14
CA PHE A 1008 15.90 3.99 -50.19
C PHE A 1008 15.59 2.94 -51.27
N SER A 1009 16.65 2.35 -51.81
CA SER A 1009 16.61 1.34 -52.88
C SER A 1009 16.71 -0.10 -52.36
N GLY A 1010 17.19 -0.31 -51.13
CA GLY A 1010 17.27 -1.61 -50.46
C GLY A 1010 17.52 -1.49 -48.95
N PHE A 1011 17.55 -2.62 -48.24
CA PHE A 1011 17.89 -2.69 -46.83
C PHE A 1011 18.59 -4.00 -46.46
N VAL A 1012 19.32 -3.99 -45.35
CA VAL A 1012 20.06 -5.13 -44.78
C VAL A 1012 19.89 -5.11 -43.25
N ILE A 1013 19.62 -6.27 -42.65
CA ILE A 1013 19.43 -6.40 -41.20
C ILE A 1013 20.70 -6.99 -40.56
N LYS A 1014 21.28 -6.28 -39.58
CA LYS A 1014 22.38 -6.74 -38.75
C LYS A 1014 21.87 -7.77 -37.71
N PRO A 1015 22.58 -8.89 -37.49
CA PRO A 1015 23.80 -9.31 -38.17
C PRO A 1015 23.51 -9.95 -39.55
N THR A 1016 24.19 -9.48 -40.61
CA THR A 1016 24.07 -10.00 -42.00
C THR A 1016 25.26 -10.88 -42.37
N THR A 1017 25.09 -11.84 -43.27
CA THR A 1017 26.21 -12.58 -43.87
C THR A 1017 26.82 -11.82 -45.05
N MET A 1018 28.04 -12.20 -45.46
CA MET A 1018 28.69 -11.62 -46.64
C MET A 1018 27.91 -11.88 -47.93
N ASP A 1019 27.29 -13.06 -48.06
CA ASP A 1019 26.47 -13.43 -49.21
C ASP A 1019 25.19 -12.59 -49.26
N GLU A 1020 24.49 -12.44 -48.13
CA GLU A 1020 23.29 -11.58 -48.03
C GLU A 1020 23.60 -10.12 -48.40
N LEU A 1021 24.72 -9.58 -47.91
CA LEU A 1021 25.14 -8.21 -48.24
C LEU A 1021 25.47 -8.08 -49.75
N SER A 1022 26.17 -9.06 -50.30
CA SER A 1022 26.52 -9.11 -51.72
C SER A 1022 25.29 -9.17 -52.63
N GLU A 1023 24.28 -9.95 -52.25
CA GLU A 1023 23.02 -10.04 -53.00
C GLU A 1023 22.30 -8.69 -53.08
N VAL A 1024 22.17 -7.98 -51.95
CA VAL A 1024 21.47 -6.69 -51.92
C VAL A 1024 22.24 -5.62 -52.68
N ILE A 1025 23.57 -5.53 -52.52
CA ILE A 1025 24.41 -4.59 -53.26
C ILE A 1025 24.27 -4.83 -54.77
N ASN A 1026 24.36 -6.09 -55.21
CA ASN A 1026 24.22 -6.45 -56.63
C ASN A 1026 22.81 -6.17 -57.16
N GLU A 1027 21.76 -6.42 -56.38
CA GLU A 1027 20.38 -6.12 -56.78
C GLU A 1027 20.17 -4.62 -57.02
N VAL A 1028 20.72 -3.77 -56.15
CA VAL A 1028 20.55 -2.31 -56.28
C VAL A 1028 21.44 -1.74 -57.39
N LEU A 1029 22.66 -2.25 -57.59
CA LEU A 1029 23.54 -1.81 -58.68
C LEU A 1029 23.08 -2.31 -60.06
N SER A 1030 22.47 -3.50 -60.15
CA SER A 1030 22.06 -4.10 -61.44
C SER A 1030 20.74 -3.58 -62.02
N LYS A 1031 19.98 -2.77 -61.27
CA LYS A 1031 18.68 -2.23 -61.69
C LYS A 1031 18.74 -1.16 -62.81
N ASP A 1032 19.90 -0.93 -63.41
CA ASP A 1032 20.09 -0.06 -64.59
C ASP A 1032 20.22 -0.85 -65.93
N GLN A 1033 19.68 -2.07 -66.04
CA GLN A 1033 19.51 -2.77 -67.32
C GLN A 1033 18.06 -2.91 -67.77
#